data_AF-A0A199VLR4-F1
#
_entry.id   AF-A0A199VLR4-F1
#
_cell.length_a   1.000
_cell.length_b   1.000
_cell.length_c   1.000
_cell.angle_alpha   90.00
_cell.angle_beta   90.00
_cell.angle_gamma   90.00
#
_symmetry.space_group_name_H-M   'P 1'
#
loop_
_entity.id
_entity.type
_entity.pdbx_description
1 polymer ?
#
loop_
_entity_poly.entity_id
_entity_poly.type
_entity_poly.pdbx_seq_one_letter_code
_entity_poly.pdbx_strand_id
1 'polypeptide(L)'
;MAFFRSVAALSKLRSRLAQQSTTLGSVRWLQVQSSSDLDLRSQLQDLIPEQQERLKKLKSEHGKVQLGNITVDMVIGGMRGMIGLLWETSLLDADEGIRFRGLSIPECQKLLPSAVKGGEPLPEGLLWLLLTGKVPSEEQTDALSKELRSRSKVPDHVFKAINALPVAAHPMTQFATGVMALQVESEFQKAYDKGMPKAKFWEPTYEDCMNLVARLPVVASYVYRRIYKDGKVIPADDSLDYGANFSHMLGFDDPKMQELMRLYVTIHSDHEGGNVSAHTGHLDLRSQLQDLIPEQQERLKKLKSEHGKVQLGNITVDMVIGGMRGMIGLLWETSLLDADEGIRFRGLSIPECQKLLPSAVKGGEPLPEGLLWLLLTGKVPSEEQTDALSKELRSRSKVPDHVFKAINALPVAAHPMTQFATGVMALQVLGTYLRGLYEFSCSASSCGFLCLSQVVIYKDGNAIPADDSLDYGANFSHMLGFDDPKMQELMRLYVTIHSDHEGGNVSAHTGHLVASALSDPYLSFAAALNGLAGPLHGLANQEVLLWIKSVVEECGENITTNQLKDYVWKTLNSGKVVPGFGHGVLRKTDPRYTCQREFALKHLPDDPLFQLVSKLYEVVPPILTELGKVKNPWPNVDAHSGVLLNHFGLTEARYFTVLFGVSRSIGIGSQLVWDRALGLPLERPKSVTMDWLENYCKNVA
;
A
#
# COMPACT_ATOMS: atom_id res chain seq x y z
N MET A 1 1.96 -78.42 -2.24
CA MET A 1 3.33 -77.80 -2.02
C MET A 1 3.74 -77.00 -3.26
N ALA A 2 3.20 -75.79 -3.41
CA ALA A 2 3.60 -74.38 -3.51
C ALA A 2 4.95 -74.24 -4.24
N PHE A 3 4.89 -73.55 -5.41
CA PHE A 3 5.59 -72.28 -5.75
C PHE A 3 6.18 -72.40 -7.16
N PHE A 4 5.81 -71.49 -8.14
CA PHE A 4 6.47 -70.39 -8.88
C PHE A 4 6.12 -70.50 -10.37
N ARG A 5 5.53 -69.45 -11.02
CA ARG A 5 6.06 -68.37 -11.89
C ARG A 5 5.42 -68.47 -13.28
N SER A 6 4.73 -67.48 -13.72
CA SER A 6 4.70 -66.36 -14.69
C SER A 6 4.48 -66.88 -16.11
N VAL A 7 3.43 -66.32 -16.88
CA VAL A 7 3.66 -65.83 -18.27
C VAL A 7 2.30 -65.35 -18.82
N ALA A 8 2.12 -64.01 -19.09
CA ALA A 8 2.04 -63.08 -20.24
C ALA A 8 1.19 -63.67 -21.37
N ALA A 9 0.07 -62.99 -21.78
CA ALA A 9 -0.07 -62.35 -23.11
C ALA A 9 -1.41 -62.75 -23.72
N LEU A 10 -2.29 -61.72 -23.97
CA LEU A 10 -2.71 -61.38 -25.34
C LEU A 10 -4.15 -60.84 -25.30
N SER A 11 -4.32 -59.48 -25.54
CA SER A 11 -4.74 -58.60 -26.65
C SER A 11 -5.92 -59.20 -27.42
N LYS A 12 -7.11 -58.57 -27.38
CA LYS A 12 -7.83 -57.67 -28.30
C LYS A 12 -8.90 -58.45 -29.07
N LEU A 13 -10.24 -58.13 -28.82
CA LEU A 13 -11.14 -57.60 -29.87
C LEU A 13 -12.57 -58.05 -29.57
N ARG A 14 -13.44 -57.08 -29.18
CA ARG A 14 -14.68 -56.97 -29.99
C ARG A 14 -15.52 -55.82 -29.45
N SER A 15 -15.51 -54.61 -30.07
CA SER A 15 -16.32 -53.57 -30.72
C SER A 15 -17.82 -53.90 -30.65
N ARG A 16 -18.68 -52.98 -30.13
CA ARG A 16 -19.55 -51.86 -30.51
C ARG A 16 -21.02 -52.28 -30.48
N LEU A 17 -21.89 -51.65 -29.62
CA LEU A 17 -23.02 -50.72 -29.85
C LEU A 17 -24.28 -51.28 -29.18
N ALA A 18 -24.78 -50.53 -28.16
CA ALA A 18 -26.17 -50.02 -28.27
C ALA A 18 -26.67 -49.62 -26.88
N GLN A 19 -26.63 -48.32 -26.51
CA GLN A 19 -27.58 -47.29 -26.03
C GLN A 19 -28.92 -47.89 -25.59
N GLN A 20 -29.23 -47.76 -24.23
CA GLN A 20 -30.46 -47.16 -23.67
C GLN A 20 -30.61 -47.64 -22.21
N SER A 21 -30.64 -46.66 -21.24
CA SER A 21 -31.54 -46.02 -20.26
C SER A 21 -31.94 -47.01 -19.15
N THR A 22 -31.44 -46.71 -17.89
CA THR A 22 -32.38 -46.86 -16.74
C THR A 22 -31.80 -46.13 -15.53
N THR A 23 -32.29 -44.86 -15.20
CA THR A 23 -32.86 -44.23 -14.00
C THR A 23 -32.98 -45.25 -12.84
N LEU A 24 -32.09 -45.05 -11.75
CA LEU A 24 -32.56 -45.08 -10.34
C LEU A 24 -31.36 -45.20 -9.41
N GLY A 25 -30.91 -44.02 -8.82
CA GLY A 25 -31.10 -43.78 -7.36
C GLY A 25 -29.87 -43.06 -6.78
N SER A 26 -29.86 -41.68 -6.86
CA SER A 26 -29.54 -40.54 -5.98
C SER A 26 -29.43 -40.97 -4.51
N VAL A 27 -28.26 -41.42 -4.13
CA VAL A 27 -27.92 -41.23 -2.69
C VAL A 27 -26.95 -40.04 -2.57
N ARG A 28 -27.45 -38.80 -2.54
CA ARG A 28 -26.90 -37.53 -2.03
C ARG A 28 -26.30 -37.70 -0.63
N TRP A 29 -25.06 -38.13 -0.50
CA TRP A 29 -24.24 -37.99 0.72
C TRP A 29 -24.18 -36.52 1.17
N LEU A 30 -25.24 -35.97 1.83
CA LEU A 30 -25.18 -34.73 2.63
C LEU A 30 -23.91 -34.70 3.51
N GLN A 31 -22.70 -34.43 2.91
CA GLN A 31 -21.51 -34.06 3.71
C GLN A 31 -21.83 -32.95 4.71
N VAL A 32 -22.30 -33.25 5.88
CA VAL A 32 -22.32 -32.33 7.04
C VAL A 32 -20.98 -31.60 7.15
N GLN A 33 -20.86 -30.41 6.55
CA GLN A 33 -19.77 -29.44 6.68
C GLN A 33 -19.43 -29.16 8.15
N SER A 34 -18.30 -29.69 8.65
CA SER A 34 -17.82 -29.53 10.03
C SER A 34 -17.42 -28.08 10.31
N SER A 35 -17.65 -27.41 11.53
CA SER A 35 -17.25 -26.09 12.05
C SER A 35 -15.81 -25.73 11.66
N SER A 36 -14.91 -26.70 11.27
CA SER A 36 -13.51 -26.46 10.85
C SER A 36 -13.46 -25.97 9.40
N ASP A 37 -14.51 -26.15 8.59
CA ASP A 37 -14.55 -25.74 7.17
C ASP A 37 -14.96 -24.27 7.03
N LEU A 38 -15.50 -23.64 8.12
CA LEU A 38 -15.94 -22.23 8.07
C LEU A 38 -14.88 -21.31 8.66
N ASP A 39 -13.89 -21.93 9.32
CA ASP A 39 -12.86 -21.13 10.02
C ASP A 39 -11.68 -20.87 9.07
N LEU A 40 -11.45 -19.54 8.77
CA LEU A 40 -10.41 -19.15 7.78
C LEU A 40 -9.02 -19.58 8.25
N ARG A 41 -8.75 -19.45 9.56
CA ARG A 41 -7.41 -19.84 10.05
C ARG A 41 -7.14 -21.34 9.81
N SER A 42 -8.16 -22.17 10.07
CA SER A 42 -7.99 -23.63 9.87
C SER A 42 -7.74 -23.94 8.38
N GLN A 43 -8.44 -23.21 7.52
CA GLN A 43 -8.20 -23.45 6.07
C GLN A 43 -6.76 -23.12 5.70
N LEU A 44 -6.29 -22.02 6.28
CA LEU A 44 -4.90 -21.65 5.96
C LEU A 44 -3.91 -22.68 6.51
N GLN A 45 -4.18 -23.10 7.68
CA GLN A 45 -3.27 -24.11 8.27
C GLN A 45 -3.15 -25.35 7.38
N ASP A 46 -4.21 -25.67 6.67
CA ASP A 46 -4.19 -26.88 5.80
C ASP A 46 -3.45 -26.58 4.50
N LEU A 47 -3.42 -25.30 4.11
CA LEU A 47 -2.87 -24.99 2.76
C LEU A 47 -1.38 -24.67 2.86
N ILE A 48 -0.88 -24.37 4.01
CA ILE A 48 0.48 -23.78 4.14
C ILE A 48 1.53 -24.84 3.83
N PRO A 49 1.38 -26.13 4.28
CA PRO A 49 2.46 -27.09 4.02
C PRO A 49 2.65 -27.35 2.52
N GLU A 50 1.51 -27.37 1.83
CA GLU A 50 1.66 -27.60 0.37
C GLU A 50 2.40 -26.43 -0.30
N GLN A 51 2.14 -25.22 0.05
CA GLN A 51 2.83 -24.07 -0.57
C GLN A 51 4.29 -24.00 -0.13
N GLN A 52 4.58 -24.41 1.09
CA GLN A 52 6.01 -24.46 1.52
C GLN A 52 6.79 -25.46 0.68
N GLU A 53 6.08 -26.57 0.42
CA GLU A 53 6.78 -27.58 -0.40
C GLU A 53 6.97 -27.07 -1.84
N ARG A 54 5.97 -26.40 -2.28
CA ARG A 54 6.11 -25.83 -3.64
C ARG A 54 7.29 -24.85 -3.71
N LEU A 55 7.39 -23.92 -2.71
CA LEU A 55 8.50 -22.96 -2.69
C LEU A 55 9.86 -23.68 -2.58
N LYS A 56 9.84 -24.77 -1.80
CA LYS A 56 11.12 -25.53 -1.65
C LYS A 56 11.51 -26.18 -2.98
N LYS A 57 10.55 -26.72 -3.68
CA LYS A 57 10.84 -27.37 -4.97
C LYS A 57 11.28 -26.32 -6.00
N LEU A 58 10.54 -25.18 -5.97
CA LEU A 58 10.92 -24.12 -6.93
C LEU A 58 12.38 -23.68 -6.71
N LYS A 59 12.72 -23.57 -5.49
CA LYS A 59 14.12 -23.14 -5.20
C LYS A 59 15.11 -24.24 -5.56
N SER A 60 14.82 -25.48 -5.24
CA SER A 60 15.81 -26.56 -5.45
C SER A 60 15.96 -26.87 -6.94
N GLU A 61 14.86 -26.72 -7.67
CA GLU A 61 14.93 -27.15 -9.07
C GLU A 61 15.29 -25.96 -9.98
N HIS A 62 14.84 -24.75 -9.48
CA HIS A 62 14.99 -23.68 -10.49
C HIS A 62 15.67 -22.46 -9.85
N GLY A 63 16.30 -22.62 -8.78
CA GLY A 63 16.88 -21.49 -8.03
C GLY A 63 17.89 -20.71 -8.88
N LYS A 64 18.53 -21.34 -9.81
CA LYS A 64 19.61 -20.65 -10.54
C LYS A 64 19.10 -20.19 -11.92
N VAL A 65 17.83 -20.51 -12.14
CA VAL A 65 17.28 -20.06 -13.44
C VAL A 65 17.25 -18.53 -13.49
N GLN A 66 17.66 -17.96 -14.69
CA GLN A 66 17.74 -16.49 -14.87
C GLN A 66 16.38 -15.93 -15.33
N LEU A 67 15.98 -14.81 -14.61
CA LEU A 67 14.64 -14.26 -14.92
C LEU A 67 14.80 -12.95 -15.69
N GLY A 68 16.07 -12.44 -15.70
CA GLY A 68 16.29 -11.17 -16.42
C GLY A 68 17.68 -10.60 -16.05
N ASN A 69 18.01 -9.50 -16.77
CA ASN A 69 19.30 -8.86 -16.50
C ASN A 69 19.11 -7.64 -15.57
N ILE A 70 20.29 -7.38 -14.86
CA ILE A 70 20.34 -6.09 -14.13
C ILE A 70 21.24 -5.12 -14.89
N THR A 71 20.57 -3.92 -15.26
CA THR A 71 21.40 -2.95 -16.01
C THR A 71 21.56 -1.66 -15.19
N VAL A 72 22.48 -0.81 -15.67
CA VAL A 72 22.70 0.50 -15.00
C VAL A 72 21.39 1.30 -15.02
N ASP A 73 20.56 1.22 -16.09
CA ASP A 73 19.28 1.98 -16.17
C ASP A 73 18.30 1.52 -15.09
N MET A 74 18.39 0.26 -14.86
CA MET A 74 17.40 -0.27 -13.88
C MET A 74 17.77 0.14 -12.46
N VAL A 75 19.13 0.17 -12.11
CA VAL A 75 19.58 0.54 -10.75
C VAL A 75 19.36 2.04 -10.53
N ILE A 76 19.51 2.86 -11.59
CA ILE A 76 19.32 4.32 -11.42
C ILE A 76 17.83 4.66 -11.50
N GLY A 77 17.16 3.80 -12.12
CA GLY A 77 15.74 4.14 -12.40
C GLY A 77 14.81 3.54 -11.35
N GLY A 78 15.47 3.15 -10.22
CA GLY A 78 14.57 2.66 -9.15
C GLY A 78 14.01 1.27 -9.48
N MET A 79 14.79 0.38 -9.99
CA MET A 79 14.48 -1.04 -10.28
C MET A 79 13.37 -1.16 -11.32
N ARG A 80 13.18 -0.10 -12.12
CA ARG A 80 12.18 -0.20 -13.20
C ARG A 80 12.52 -1.37 -14.13
N GLY A 81 11.48 -2.33 -14.24
CA GLY A 81 11.65 -3.46 -15.19
C GLY A 81 12.38 -4.63 -14.53
N MET A 82 12.70 -4.50 -13.14
CA MET A 82 13.42 -5.61 -12.47
C MET A 82 12.43 -6.49 -11.70
N ILE A 83 12.50 -7.78 -12.02
CA ILE A 83 11.71 -8.70 -11.16
C ILE A 83 12.48 -8.96 -9.86
N GLY A 84 11.84 -8.40 -8.70
CA GLY A 84 12.75 -8.38 -7.50
C GLY A 84 12.04 -8.98 -6.29
N LEU A 85 10.72 -9.29 -6.43
CA LEU A 85 10.11 -9.81 -5.19
C LEU A 85 8.99 -10.78 -5.57
N LEU A 86 8.68 -11.57 -4.56
CA LEU A 86 7.56 -12.53 -4.71
C LEU A 86 6.31 -12.00 -4.00
N TRP A 87 5.29 -11.89 -4.76
CA TRP A 87 3.97 -11.46 -4.24
C TRP A 87 2.88 -12.41 -4.78
N GLU A 88 2.12 -13.05 -3.85
CA GLU A 88 1.34 -14.23 -4.31
C GLU A 88 -0.15 -13.86 -4.46
N THR A 89 -0.50 -12.75 -3.90
CA THR A 89 -1.96 -12.54 -3.75
C THR A 89 -2.54 -12.00 -5.06
N SER A 90 -1.69 -11.29 -5.91
CA SER A 90 -2.23 -10.77 -7.17
C SER A 90 -1.09 -10.58 -8.17
N LEU A 91 -1.49 -10.55 -9.46
CA LEU A 91 -0.50 -10.35 -10.54
C LEU A 91 -1.21 -9.66 -11.72
N LEU A 92 -0.43 -8.66 -12.26
CA LEU A 92 -1.04 -7.88 -13.35
C LEU A 92 -0.85 -8.61 -14.68
N ASP A 93 -2.02 -8.83 -15.33
CA ASP A 93 -1.99 -9.32 -16.73
C ASP A 93 -2.07 -8.14 -17.70
N ALA A 94 -1.15 -8.13 -18.62
CA ALA A 94 -1.01 -6.93 -19.48
C ALA A 94 -2.29 -6.72 -20.32
N ASP A 95 -3.09 -7.76 -20.50
CA ASP A 95 -4.26 -7.60 -21.38
C ASP A 95 -5.56 -7.52 -20.57
N GLU A 96 -5.50 -8.19 -19.48
CA GLU A 96 -6.82 -8.30 -18.81
C GLU A 96 -6.81 -7.51 -17.50
N GLY A 97 -5.62 -6.88 -17.27
CA GLY A 97 -5.55 -6.08 -16.03
C GLY A 97 -5.21 -6.93 -14.81
N ILE A 98 -5.42 -6.38 -13.61
CA ILE A 98 -4.99 -7.05 -12.37
C ILE A 98 -5.86 -8.28 -12.12
N ARG A 99 -5.16 -9.39 -11.59
CA ARG A 99 -5.88 -10.62 -11.20
C ARG A 99 -5.63 -10.93 -9.71
N PHE A 100 -6.74 -11.32 -9.07
CA PHE A 100 -6.63 -11.74 -7.65
C PHE A 100 -6.64 -13.26 -7.55
N ARG A 101 -5.43 -13.81 -7.25
CA ARG A 101 -5.25 -15.27 -7.21
C ARG A 101 -5.75 -15.92 -8.50
N GLY A 102 -5.40 -15.11 -9.62
CA GLY A 102 -5.68 -15.71 -10.94
C GLY A 102 -7.05 -15.29 -11.47
N LEU A 103 -7.85 -14.62 -10.63
CA LEU A 103 -9.20 -14.23 -11.12
C LEU A 103 -9.19 -12.75 -11.52
N SER A 104 -9.73 -12.49 -12.80
CA SER A 104 -9.88 -11.09 -13.23
C SER A 104 -10.99 -10.37 -12.44
N ILE A 105 -11.10 -9.06 -12.65
CA ILE A 105 -12.11 -8.29 -11.89
C ILE A 105 -13.52 -8.72 -12.34
N PRO A 106 -13.76 -8.93 -13.58
CA PRO A 106 -15.10 -9.39 -13.98
C PRO A 106 -15.41 -10.79 -13.41
N GLU A 107 -14.39 -11.65 -13.37
CA GLU A 107 -14.64 -12.98 -12.76
C GLU A 107 -14.94 -12.86 -11.26
N CYS A 108 -14.19 -11.92 -10.64
CA CYS A 108 -14.47 -11.73 -9.19
C CYS A 108 -15.90 -11.17 -9.00
N GLN A 109 -16.39 -10.29 -9.88
CA GLN A 109 -17.75 -9.74 -9.74
C GLN A 109 -18.79 -10.85 -9.91
N LYS A 110 -18.37 -11.86 -10.67
CA LYS A 110 -19.35 -12.92 -10.98
C LYS A 110 -19.34 -14.01 -9.88
N LEU A 111 -18.13 -14.28 -9.35
CA LEU A 111 -18.03 -15.53 -8.55
C LEU A 111 -18.07 -15.21 -7.06
N LEU A 112 -17.66 -14.01 -6.69
CA LEU A 112 -17.61 -13.74 -5.25
C LEU A 112 -19.01 -13.39 -4.72
N PRO A 113 -19.22 -13.88 -3.46
CA PRO A 113 -20.55 -13.61 -2.89
C PRO A 113 -20.80 -12.09 -2.71
N SER A 114 -22.08 -11.81 -2.91
CA SER A 114 -22.52 -10.41 -2.73
C SER A 114 -23.57 -10.33 -1.62
N ALA A 115 -23.72 -9.15 -1.19
CA ALA A 115 -24.71 -9.00 -0.09
C ALA A 115 -26.13 -9.23 -0.60
N VAL A 116 -26.35 -8.78 -1.86
CA VAL A 116 -27.66 -9.04 -2.47
C VAL A 116 -27.44 -9.66 -3.85
N LYS A 117 -28.43 -10.39 -4.26
CA LYS A 117 -28.28 -11.03 -5.57
C LYS A 117 -28.06 -9.98 -6.68
N GLY A 118 -27.03 -10.17 -7.45
CA GLY A 118 -26.76 -9.25 -8.59
C GLY A 118 -26.00 -7.99 -8.12
N GLY A 119 -25.51 -7.94 -6.83
CA GLY A 119 -24.86 -6.75 -6.24
C GLY A 119 -23.34 -6.88 -6.34
N GLU A 120 -22.65 -5.88 -5.72
CA GLU A 120 -21.18 -5.86 -5.85
C GLU A 120 -20.53 -6.87 -4.87
N PRO A 121 -19.29 -7.39 -5.27
CA PRO A 121 -18.63 -8.40 -4.45
C PRO A 121 -18.27 -7.85 -3.05
N LEU A 122 -18.33 -8.81 -2.08
CA LEU A 122 -17.99 -8.40 -0.70
C LEU A 122 -16.47 -8.47 -0.49
N PRO A 123 -15.90 -7.49 0.21
CA PRO A 123 -14.45 -7.50 0.49
C PRO A 123 -14.04 -8.71 1.33
N GLU A 124 -14.94 -9.19 2.14
CA GLU A 124 -14.61 -10.39 2.95
C GLU A 124 -14.34 -11.61 2.04
N GLY A 125 -15.23 -11.72 1.03
CA GLY A 125 -15.00 -12.80 0.04
C GLY A 125 -13.63 -12.65 -0.66
N LEU A 126 -13.31 -11.39 -0.93
CA LEU A 126 -12.00 -11.17 -1.57
C LEU A 126 -10.85 -11.48 -0.58
N LEU A 127 -10.97 -11.05 0.67
CA LEU A 127 -9.96 -11.40 1.69
C LEU A 127 -9.77 -12.91 1.80
N TRP A 128 -10.90 -13.67 1.73
CA TRP A 128 -10.80 -15.13 1.77
C TRP A 128 -10.04 -15.65 0.54
N LEU A 129 -10.43 -15.09 -0.61
CA LEU A 129 -9.77 -15.54 -1.85
C LEU A 129 -8.26 -15.25 -1.79
N LEU A 130 -7.92 -14.06 -1.28
CA LEU A 130 -6.48 -13.71 -1.27
C LEU A 130 -5.70 -14.59 -0.29
N LEU A 131 -6.31 -15.03 0.79
CA LEU A 131 -5.56 -15.80 1.81
C LEU A 131 -5.57 -17.29 1.44
N THR A 132 -6.64 -17.66 0.62
CA THR A 132 -6.72 -19.15 0.50
C THR A 132 -6.54 -19.56 -0.96
N GLY A 133 -6.73 -18.50 -1.87
CA GLY A 133 -6.73 -18.85 -3.32
C GLY A 133 -8.02 -19.52 -3.77
N LYS A 134 -8.99 -19.65 -2.87
CA LYS A 134 -10.26 -20.33 -3.22
C LYS A 134 -11.43 -19.33 -3.06
N VAL A 135 -12.41 -19.53 -4.06
CA VAL A 135 -13.62 -18.67 -3.93
C VAL A 135 -14.49 -19.17 -2.76
N PRO A 136 -14.74 -18.27 -1.77
CA PRO A 136 -15.50 -18.72 -0.58
C PRO A 136 -16.99 -18.91 -0.90
N SER A 137 -17.58 -19.86 -0.11
CA SER A 137 -19.05 -19.94 -0.15
C SER A 137 -19.71 -18.77 0.58
N GLU A 138 -21.00 -18.61 0.44
CA GLU A 138 -21.73 -17.54 1.16
C GLU A 138 -21.61 -17.70 2.67
N GLU A 139 -21.63 -18.96 3.13
CA GLU A 139 -21.54 -19.19 4.59
C GLU A 139 -20.16 -18.80 5.13
N GLN A 140 -19.13 -19.13 4.33
CA GLN A 140 -17.76 -18.75 4.75
C GLN A 140 -17.62 -17.23 4.80
N THR A 141 -18.19 -16.60 3.74
CA THR A 141 -18.11 -15.13 3.71
C THR A 141 -18.89 -14.52 4.88
N ASP A 142 -19.99 -15.12 5.27
CA ASP A 142 -20.77 -14.61 6.42
C ASP A 142 -20.01 -14.83 7.75
N ALA A 143 -19.44 -16.00 7.81
CA ALA A 143 -18.68 -16.28 9.06
C ALA A 143 -17.51 -15.30 9.20
N LEU A 144 -16.86 -15.06 8.11
CA LEU A 144 -15.71 -14.12 8.16
C LEU A 144 -16.18 -12.70 8.48
N SER A 145 -17.27 -12.32 7.93
CA SER A 145 -17.83 -10.99 8.30
C SER A 145 -18.08 -10.89 9.80
N LYS A 146 -18.65 -11.99 10.40
CA LYS A 146 -18.90 -11.97 11.86
C LYS A 146 -17.59 -11.91 12.64
N GLU A 147 -16.68 -12.56 12.12
CA GLU A 147 -15.39 -12.54 12.84
C GLU A 147 -14.76 -11.13 12.79
N LEU A 148 -14.73 -10.51 11.66
CA LEU A 148 -14.13 -9.16 11.59
C LEU A 148 -14.90 -8.17 12.48
N ARG A 149 -16.10 -8.41 12.56
CA ARG A 149 -16.88 -7.53 13.46
C ARG A 149 -16.45 -7.70 14.91
N SER A 150 -16.33 -8.89 15.24
CA SER A 150 -16.00 -9.15 16.66
C SER A 150 -14.62 -8.59 17.01
N ARG A 151 -13.83 -8.25 16.00
CA ARG A 151 -12.44 -7.80 16.28
C ARG A 151 -12.33 -6.29 16.12
N SER A 152 -13.34 -5.54 15.93
CA SER A 152 -13.26 -4.15 15.44
C SER A 152 -13.19 -3.17 16.62
N LYS A 153 -13.08 -3.81 17.83
CA LYS A 153 -12.99 -2.90 18.99
C LYS A 153 -11.62 -2.20 19.02
N VAL A 154 -11.78 -0.77 19.21
CA VAL A 154 -10.53 0.01 19.25
C VAL A 154 -10.35 0.61 20.65
N PRO A 155 -9.16 0.39 21.20
CA PRO A 155 -8.94 0.91 22.56
C PRO A 155 -8.91 2.45 22.57
N ASP A 156 -9.25 3.02 23.70
CA ASP A 156 -9.45 4.48 23.84
C ASP A 156 -8.13 5.23 23.58
N HIS A 157 -6.99 4.62 23.93
CA HIS A 157 -5.73 5.37 23.79
C HIS A 157 -5.44 5.67 22.31
N VAL A 158 -6.08 4.90 21.43
CA VAL A 158 -5.87 5.18 19.98
C VAL A 158 -6.52 6.51 19.62
N PHE A 159 -7.72 6.73 20.03
CA PHE A 159 -8.40 8.01 19.72
C PHE A 159 -7.72 9.18 20.43
N LYS A 160 -7.20 8.94 21.58
CA LYS A 160 -6.48 10.02 22.30
C LYS A 160 -5.22 10.43 21.54
N ALA A 161 -4.61 9.36 20.97
CA ALA A 161 -3.38 9.70 20.20
C ALA A 161 -3.73 10.54 18.98
N ILE A 162 -4.81 10.23 18.34
CA ILE A 162 -5.24 11.01 17.16
C ILE A 162 -5.64 12.42 17.59
N ASN A 163 -6.38 12.56 18.72
CA ASN A 163 -6.91 13.88 19.16
C ASN A 163 -5.79 14.79 19.66
N ALA A 164 -4.67 14.09 19.86
CA ALA A 164 -3.54 14.94 20.31
C ALA A 164 -2.97 15.75 19.16
N LEU A 165 -3.27 15.28 17.93
CA LEU A 165 -2.80 16.07 16.76
C LEU A 165 -3.77 17.23 16.49
N PRO A 166 -3.16 18.39 15.85
CA PRO A 166 -4.10 19.46 15.43
C PRO A 166 -5.12 18.93 14.41
N VAL A 167 -6.33 19.46 14.50
CA VAL A 167 -7.40 18.99 13.60
C VAL A 167 -6.99 19.22 12.14
N ALA A 168 -6.14 20.26 11.86
CA ALA A 168 -5.74 20.60 10.48
C ALA A 168 -4.71 19.61 9.95
N ALA A 169 -4.18 18.72 10.92
CA ALA A 169 -3.21 17.73 10.40
C ALA A 169 -3.81 16.93 9.24
N HIS A 170 -2.79 16.61 8.26
CA HIS A 170 -3.26 15.85 7.10
C HIS A 170 -3.97 14.55 7.54
N PRO A 171 -5.08 14.13 6.90
CA PRO A 171 -5.85 12.94 7.29
C PRO A 171 -4.99 11.66 7.26
N MET A 172 -3.99 11.52 6.26
CA MET A 172 -3.14 10.31 6.25
C MET A 172 -2.20 10.27 7.46
N THR A 173 -1.78 11.49 7.96
CA THR A 173 -0.94 11.51 9.17
C THR A 173 -1.76 11.09 10.41
N GLN A 174 -2.99 11.58 10.48
CA GLN A 174 -3.83 11.18 11.64
C GLN A 174 -4.15 9.68 11.58
N PHE A 175 -4.35 9.21 10.33
CA PHE A 175 -4.67 7.78 10.15
C PHE A 175 -3.46 6.91 10.48
N ALA A 176 -2.27 7.24 10.01
CA ALA A 176 -1.05 6.45 10.33
C ALA A 176 -0.74 6.50 11.83
N THR A 177 -0.97 7.66 12.48
CA THR A 177 -0.75 7.74 13.95
C THR A 177 -1.72 6.81 14.68
N GLY A 178 -2.96 6.79 14.20
CA GLY A 178 -3.95 5.85 14.81
C GLY A 178 -3.48 4.39 14.68
N VAL A 179 -2.94 4.06 13.47
CA VAL A 179 -2.50 2.66 13.27
C VAL A 179 -1.29 2.38 14.18
N MET A 180 -0.42 3.40 14.33
CA MET A 180 0.74 3.22 15.24
C MET A 180 0.27 2.99 16.69
N ALA A 181 -0.78 3.68 17.02
CA ALA A 181 -1.28 3.50 18.41
C ALA A 181 -1.90 2.11 18.57
N LEU A 182 -2.45 1.50 17.52
CA LEU A 182 -3.02 0.13 17.62
C LEU A 182 -1.90 -0.89 17.80
N GLN A 183 -0.69 -0.53 17.37
CA GLN A 183 0.43 -1.50 17.44
C GLN A 183 0.66 -2.00 18.87
N VAL A 184 0.18 -1.21 19.88
CA VAL A 184 0.35 -1.62 21.30
C VAL A 184 -0.36 -2.97 21.53
N GLU A 185 -1.27 -3.28 20.62
CA GLU A 185 -2.10 -4.50 20.84
C GLU A 185 -1.51 -5.67 20.05
N SER A 186 -0.29 -5.51 19.50
CA SER A 186 0.23 -6.55 18.60
C SER A 186 0.46 -7.87 19.36
N GLU A 187 -0.15 -8.94 18.75
CA GLU A 187 0.04 -10.29 19.34
C GLU A 187 1.34 -10.92 18.84
N PHE A 188 1.69 -10.58 17.64
CA PHE A 188 2.97 -11.13 17.09
C PHE A 188 4.16 -10.62 17.91
N GLN A 189 4.19 -9.31 18.12
CA GLN A 189 5.33 -8.80 18.91
C GLN A 189 5.41 -9.48 20.28
N LYS A 190 4.23 -9.66 20.92
CA LYS A 190 4.26 -10.33 22.25
C LYS A 190 4.73 -11.78 22.13
N ALA A 191 4.19 -12.47 21.09
CA ALA A 191 4.57 -13.90 20.93
C ALA A 191 6.06 -14.01 20.57
N TYR A 192 6.53 -13.11 19.72
CA TYR A 192 7.97 -13.14 19.35
C TYR A 192 8.86 -12.91 20.57
N ASP A 193 8.53 -11.99 21.42
CA ASP A 193 9.35 -11.69 22.61
C ASP A 193 9.41 -12.89 23.57
N LYS A 194 8.41 -13.76 23.41
CA LYS A 194 8.41 -14.96 24.31
C LYS A 194 9.13 -16.12 23.64
N GLY A 195 9.71 -15.87 22.48
CA GLY A 195 10.60 -16.88 21.85
C GLY A 195 9.79 -17.89 21.02
N MET A 196 8.72 -17.53 20.31
CA MET A 196 7.90 -18.45 19.51
C MET A 196 8.73 -18.99 18.32
N PRO A 197 8.44 -20.27 17.99
CA PRO A 197 9.20 -20.83 16.86
C PRO A 197 8.81 -20.19 15.53
N LYS A 198 9.82 -20.18 14.63
CA LYS A 198 9.67 -19.47 13.34
C LYS A 198 8.53 -20.09 12.52
N ALA A 199 8.33 -21.44 12.62
CA ALA A 199 7.29 -22.12 11.81
C ALA A 199 5.89 -21.62 12.18
N LYS A 200 5.83 -20.96 13.33
CA LYS A 200 4.47 -20.58 13.77
C LYS A 200 4.29 -19.07 13.69
N PHE A 201 5.26 -18.35 13.13
CA PHE A 201 5.17 -16.88 13.07
C PHE A 201 3.88 -16.46 12.36
N TRP A 202 3.36 -17.25 11.42
CA TRP A 202 2.19 -16.80 10.63
C TRP A 202 0.93 -16.76 11.49
N GLU A 203 0.93 -17.52 12.58
CA GLU A 203 -0.33 -17.58 13.38
C GLU A 203 -0.62 -16.24 14.05
N PRO A 204 0.30 -15.70 14.87
CA PRO A 204 0.01 -14.39 15.48
C PRO A 204 0.02 -13.27 14.43
N THR A 205 0.73 -13.46 13.31
CA THR A 205 0.64 -12.45 12.22
C THR A 205 -0.78 -12.45 11.63
N TYR A 206 -1.33 -13.65 11.44
CA TYR A 206 -2.73 -13.74 10.98
C TYR A 206 -3.68 -13.01 11.93
N GLU A 207 -3.44 -13.24 13.29
CA GLU A 207 -4.34 -12.57 14.25
C GLU A 207 -4.21 -11.05 14.15
N ASP A 208 -2.99 -10.55 14.06
CA ASP A 208 -2.78 -9.07 14.01
C ASP A 208 -3.33 -8.49 12.70
N CYS A 209 -3.20 -9.26 11.54
CA CYS A 209 -3.71 -8.74 10.27
C CYS A 209 -5.25 -8.70 10.29
N MET A 210 -5.84 -9.75 10.86
CA MET A 210 -7.33 -9.75 10.95
C MET A 210 -7.81 -8.63 11.89
N ASN A 211 -7.06 -8.44 13.09
CA ASN A 211 -7.44 -7.32 14.01
C ASN A 211 -7.28 -5.97 13.33
N LEU A 212 -6.14 -5.87 12.63
CA LEU A 212 -5.85 -4.56 11.97
C LEU A 212 -6.92 -4.26 10.93
N VAL A 213 -7.24 -5.21 10.02
CA VAL A 213 -8.25 -5.00 8.96
C VAL A 213 -9.60 -4.65 9.61
N ALA A 214 -9.86 -5.21 10.73
CA ALA A 214 -11.19 -5.00 11.37
C ALA A 214 -11.26 -3.62 12.04
N ARG A 215 -10.12 -3.05 12.47
CA ARG A 215 -10.16 -1.83 13.33
C ARG A 215 -9.92 -0.58 12.48
N LEU A 216 -9.42 -0.75 11.21
CA LEU A 216 -8.98 0.41 10.39
C LEU A 216 -10.18 1.27 9.98
N PRO A 217 -11.30 0.66 9.74
CA PRO A 217 -12.43 1.51 9.36
C PRO A 217 -12.89 2.41 10.53
N VAL A 218 -12.80 1.84 11.74
CA VAL A 218 -13.20 2.67 12.91
C VAL A 218 -12.24 3.87 13.05
N VAL A 219 -10.99 3.65 12.86
CA VAL A 219 -9.99 4.74 13.01
C VAL A 219 -10.14 5.74 11.85
N ALA A 220 -10.28 5.25 10.66
CA ALA A 220 -10.40 6.12 9.48
C ALA A 220 -11.67 6.99 9.55
N SER A 221 -12.76 6.39 9.97
CA SER A 221 -14.02 7.17 10.08
C SER A 221 -13.94 8.22 11.19
N TYR A 222 -13.28 7.83 12.25
CA TYR A 222 -13.08 8.82 13.34
C TYR A 222 -12.31 10.04 12.81
N VAL A 223 -11.30 9.81 11.97
CA VAL A 223 -10.49 10.92 11.41
C VAL A 223 -11.37 11.77 10.49
N TYR A 224 -12.18 11.18 9.71
CA TYR A 224 -13.04 11.94 8.78
C TYR A 224 -14.04 12.82 9.55
N ARG A 225 -14.75 12.28 10.55
CA ARG A 225 -15.76 13.07 11.29
C ARG A 225 -15.10 14.19 12.10
N ARG A 226 -13.96 13.74 12.54
CA ARG A 226 -13.24 14.76 13.33
C ARG A 226 -12.89 15.96 12.45
N ILE A 227 -12.48 15.75 11.25
CA ILE A 227 -11.98 16.86 10.41
C ILE A 227 -13.17 17.57 9.74
N TYR A 228 -14.17 16.85 9.35
CA TYR A 228 -15.09 17.50 8.38
C TYR A 228 -16.49 17.59 8.98
N LYS A 229 -16.57 17.05 10.22
CA LYS A 229 -17.96 17.12 10.77
C LYS A 229 -17.93 17.60 12.21
N ASP A 230 -17.02 18.39 12.56
CA ASP A 230 -16.88 19.12 13.84
C ASP A 230 -16.82 18.15 15.03
N GLY A 231 -16.45 16.85 14.70
CA GLY A 231 -16.24 15.92 15.84
C GLY A 231 -17.56 15.34 16.36
N LYS A 232 -18.80 15.66 15.56
CA LYS A 232 -20.14 15.21 15.98
C LYS A 232 -20.35 13.76 15.51
N VAL A 233 -20.40 12.89 16.53
CA VAL A 233 -20.51 11.44 16.25
C VAL A 233 -21.99 11.02 16.32
N ILE A 234 -22.65 10.34 15.23
CA ILE A 234 -24.05 9.86 15.22
C ILE A 234 -24.08 8.38 15.62
N PRO A 235 -24.79 8.00 16.77
CA PRO A 235 -24.83 6.65 17.35
C PRO A 235 -25.55 5.65 16.42
N ALA A 236 -25.12 4.57 16.33
CA ALA A 236 -25.67 3.50 15.47
C ALA A 236 -27.12 3.17 15.82
N ASP A 237 -27.94 2.83 14.70
CA ASP A 237 -29.35 2.42 14.83
C ASP A 237 -29.48 0.89 14.62
N ASP A 238 -29.79 0.26 15.76
CA ASP A 238 -29.70 -1.22 15.85
C ASP A 238 -30.70 -1.89 14.90
N SER A 239 -31.48 -1.02 14.12
CA SER A 239 -32.53 -1.57 13.25
C SER A 239 -32.06 -1.55 11.80
N LEU A 240 -30.74 -1.06 11.52
CA LEU A 240 -30.28 -0.88 10.13
C LEU A 240 -29.10 -1.79 9.86
N ASP A 241 -28.95 -2.58 8.66
CA ASP A 241 -27.86 -3.51 8.24
C ASP A 241 -26.57 -2.72 7.95
N TYR A 242 -25.25 -3.32 7.95
CA TYR A 242 -23.86 -2.74 7.95
C TYR A 242 -23.76 -1.61 6.90
N GLY A 243 -24.30 -1.59 5.64
CA GLY A 243 -24.31 -0.55 4.61
C GLY A 243 -25.38 0.51 4.90
N ALA A 244 -26.57 0.26 5.65
CA ALA A 244 -27.66 1.20 6.04
C ALA A 244 -27.36 1.84 7.41
N ASN A 245 -26.70 1.09 8.37
CA ASN A 245 -26.24 1.68 9.67
C ASN A 245 -25.00 2.57 9.47
N PHE A 246 -24.29 2.39 8.47
CA PHE A 246 -23.10 3.15 8.03
C PHE A 246 -23.52 4.40 7.29
N SER A 247 -24.55 4.48 6.44
CA SER A 247 -25.17 5.67 5.84
C SER A 247 -25.85 6.56 6.87
N HIS A 248 -26.44 6.13 7.99
CA HIS A 248 -27.12 6.83 9.09
C HIS A 248 -26.08 7.46 10.01
N MET A 249 -25.01 6.83 10.27
CA MET A 249 -24.01 7.37 11.22
C MET A 249 -23.10 8.39 10.51
N LEU A 250 -23.26 8.53 9.09
CA LEU A 250 -22.57 9.54 8.25
C LEU A 250 -23.45 10.74 8.03
N GLY A 251 -24.80 10.72 8.60
CA GLY A 251 -25.73 11.87 8.53
C GLY A 251 -26.61 11.77 7.28
N PHE A 252 -26.64 10.60 6.66
CA PHE A 252 -27.45 10.49 5.44
C PHE A 252 -28.43 9.32 5.56
N ASP A 253 -29.73 9.64 5.76
CA ASP A 253 -30.77 8.63 6.11
C ASP A 253 -31.59 8.29 4.86
N ASP A 254 -31.01 8.74 3.67
CA ASP A 254 -31.75 8.46 2.42
C ASP A 254 -31.55 6.98 2.00
N PRO A 255 -32.56 6.13 1.81
CA PRO A 255 -32.60 4.69 1.54
C PRO A 255 -31.81 4.33 0.26
N LYS A 256 -31.63 5.30 -0.75
CA LYS A 256 -30.83 5.11 -1.99
C LYS A 256 -29.33 5.31 -1.71
N MET A 257 -28.97 6.16 -0.74
CA MET A 257 -27.59 6.36 -0.22
C MET A 257 -27.15 5.23 0.67
N GLN A 258 -28.00 4.51 1.31
CA GLN A 258 -27.70 3.32 2.13
C GLN A 258 -27.43 2.09 1.27
N GLU A 259 -27.93 1.95 -0.10
CA GLU A 259 -27.72 0.86 -1.07
C GLU A 259 -26.42 1.11 -1.84
N LEU A 260 -25.99 2.45 -1.95
CA LEU A 260 -24.77 2.84 -2.62
C LEU A 260 -23.56 2.64 -1.69
N MET A 261 -23.75 2.85 -0.40
CA MET A 261 -22.75 2.63 0.68
C MET A 261 -22.51 1.15 0.91
N ARG A 262 -23.33 0.19 0.62
CA ARG A 262 -23.19 -1.26 0.70
C ARG A 262 -22.35 -1.77 -0.47
N LEU A 263 -22.08 -1.19 -1.69
CA LEU A 263 -21.49 -1.56 -2.95
C LEU A 263 -20.09 -0.92 -3.06
N TYR A 264 -19.68 0.22 -2.56
CA TYR A 264 -18.41 0.97 -2.51
C TYR A 264 -17.41 0.32 -1.58
N VAL A 265 -17.71 -0.43 -0.41
CA VAL A 265 -16.88 -1.18 0.55
C VAL A 265 -16.42 -2.49 -0.07
N THR A 266 -16.93 -2.99 -1.24
CA THR A 266 -16.78 -4.36 -1.78
C THR A 266 -15.89 -4.30 -3.02
N ILE A 267 -15.38 -3.20 -3.85
CA ILE A 267 -14.73 -3.38 -5.19
C ILE A 267 -13.42 -2.60 -5.18
N HIS A 268 -12.77 -2.02 -4.14
CA HIS A 268 -11.43 -1.36 -4.08
C HIS A 268 -10.51 -2.17 -3.13
N SER A 269 -10.72 -3.66 -3.19
CA SER A 269 -10.11 -4.59 -2.25
C SER A 269 -8.76 -5.06 -2.78
N ASP A 270 -8.29 -4.59 -4.33
CA ASP A 270 -6.87 -4.86 -4.54
C ASP A 270 -6.43 -4.37 -5.92
N HIS A 271 -5.09 -3.77 -6.34
CA HIS A 271 -4.46 -3.74 -7.68
C HIS A 271 -2.99 -3.26 -7.53
N GLU A 272 -1.95 -4.18 -7.35
CA GLU A 272 -0.49 -4.29 -7.52
C GLU A 272 0.22 -2.94 -7.55
N GLY A 273 1.80 -2.75 -7.63
CA GLY A 273 2.93 -2.06 -7.02
C GLY A 273 4.13 -2.01 -7.97
N GLY A 274 4.55 -0.68 -8.54
CA GLY A 274 6.00 -0.37 -8.63
C GLY A 274 6.19 1.14 -8.86
N ASN A 275 6.76 2.00 -7.86
CA ASN A 275 7.93 2.87 -7.58
C ASN A 275 7.44 4.26 -7.14
N VAL A 276 8.25 4.95 -5.99
CA VAL A 276 9.47 5.74 -5.73
C VAL A 276 9.17 6.74 -4.61
N SER A 277 9.63 6.34 -3.28
CA SER A 277 10.02 7.62 -2.62
C SER A 277 11.22 7.38 -1.71
N ALA A 278 12.30 6.91 -2.36
CA ALA A 278 13.57 7.27 -1.68
C ALA A 278 13.94 8.73 -2.00
N HIS A 279 13.44 9.80 -1.12
CA HIS A 279 14.52 10.81 -1.00
C HIS A 279 13.99 12.03 -0.25
N THR A 280 14.06 11.90 1.14
CA THR A 280 13.85 13.20 1.84
C THR A 280 15.17 13.65 2.46
N GLY A 281 15.66 14.61 1.85
CA GLY A 281 16.05 15.66 2.85
C GLY A 281 16.85 16.76 2.16
N HIS A 282 16.36 18.09 2.08
CA HIS A 282 17.51 19.03 2.06
C HIS A 282 17.15 20.32 2.81
N LEU A 283 18.25 20.73 3.93
CA LEU A 283 18.36 22.10 4.51
C LEU A 283 19.81 22.50 4.59
N ASP A 284 20.32 23.95 4.76
CA ASP A 284 21.09 25.20 4.92
C ASP A 284 22.46 25.07 4.24
N LEU A 285 22.68 24.50 3.37
CA LEU A 285 23.28 23.88 2.19
C LEU A 285 22.63 24.44 0.92
N ARG A 286 21.60 25.27 1.14
CA ARG A 286 20.75 25.54 -0.05
C ARG A 286 21.59 26.20 -1.15
N SER A 287 22.40 27.04 -0.69
CA SER A 287 23.24 27.72 -1.70
C SER A 287 24.35 26.80 -2.20
N GLN A 288 24.93 25.98 -1.24
CA GLN A 288 25.98 25.04 -1.67
C GLN A 288 25.39 23.85 -2.44
N LEU A 289 24.23 23.45 -2.18
CA LEU A 289 23.56 22.33 -2.88
C LEU A 289 22.97 22.81 -4.20
N GLN A 290 22.55 24.15 -4.21
CA GLN A 290 21.96 24.68 -5.45
C GLN A 290 22.96 24.56 -6.61
N ASP A 291 24.20 24.57 -6.22
CA ASP A 291 25.21 24.49 -7.29
C ASP A 291 25.59 23.04 -7.58
N LEU A 292 25.37 22.16 -6.61
CA LEU A 292 25.84 20.76 -6.79
C LEU A 292 24.76 19.91 -7.45
N ILE A 293 23.53 20.35 -7.36
CA ILE A 293 22.39 19.50 -7.78
C ILE A 293 22.39 19.39 -9.31
N PRO A 294 22.54 20.60 -9.97
CA PRO A 294 22.52 20.47 -11.44
C PRO A 294 23.70 19.63 -11.95
N GLU A 295 24.79 19.80 -11.27
CA GLU A 295 25.96 18.99 -11.66
C GLU A 295 25.72 17.49 -11.47
N GLN A 296 25.15 17.11 -10.36
CA GLN A 296 24.89 15.67 -10.11
C GLN A 296 23.80 15.13 -11.05
N GLN A 297 22.80 15.99 -11.36
CA GLN A 297 21.75 15.56 -12.32
C GLN A 297 22.35 15.32 -13.71
N GLU A 298 23.24 16.24 -14.06
CA GLU A 298 23.89 16.06 -15.37
C GLU A 298 24.77 14.79 -15.38
N ARG A 299 25.49 14.58 -14.28
CA ARG A 299 26.30 13.36 -14.19
C ARG A 299 25.45 12.10 -14.35
N LEU A 300 24.27 12.04 -13.71
CA LEU A 300 23.38 10.85 -13.82
C LEU A 300 22.86 10.72 -15.25
N LYS A 301 22.58 11.92 -15.84
CA LYS A 301 22.08 11.87 -17.24
C LYS A 301 23.16 11.29 -18.16
N LYS A 302 24.34 11.70 -17.92
CA LYS A 302 25.44 11.18 -18.74
C LYS A 302 25.66 9.67 -18.52
N LEU A 303 25.64 9.31 -17.26
CA LEU A 303 25.80 7.86 -16.97
C LEU A 303 24.69 7.04 -17.64
N LYS A 304 23.50 7.56 -17.57
CA LYS A 304 22.39 6.80 -18.20
C LYS A 304 22.55 6.77 -19.72
N SER A 305 22.94 7.90 -20.27
CA SER A 305 23.03 7.96 -21.74
C SER A 305 24.21 7.13 -22.25
N GLU A 306 25.24 7.06 -21.50
CA GLU A 306 26.46 6.40 -22.03
C GLU A 306 26.48 4.92 -21.64
N HIS A 307 25.84 4.64 -20.48
CA HIS A 307 26.12 3.27 -19.98
C HIS A 307 24.82 2.61 -19.56
N GLY A 308 23.75 3.14 -19.86
CA GLY A 308 22.44 2.68 -19.34
C GLY A 308 22.20 1.20 -19.65
N LYS A 309 22.76 0.68 -20.71
CA LYS A 309 22.39 -0.69 -21.11
C LYS A 309 23.47 -1.69 -20.67
N VAL A 310 24.46 -1.11 -19.99
CA VAL A 310 25.51 -2.03 -19.52
C VAL A 310 24.96 -2.97 -18.44
N GLN A 311 25.25 -4.26 -18.62
CA GLN A 311 24.71 -5.28 -17.70
C GLN A 311 25.60 -5.39 -16.44
N LEU A 312 24.88 -5.34 -15.28
CA LEU A 312 25.62 -5.40 -13.98
C LEU A 312 25.57 -6.81 -13.40
N GLY A 313 24.57 -7.53 -13.87
CA GLY A 313 24.39 -8.90 -13.35
C GLY A 313 23.04 -9.47 -13.81
N ASN A 314 22.86 -10.76 -13.31
CA ASN A 314 21.58 -11.41 -13.68
C ASN A 314 20.66 -11.54 -12.45
N ILE A 315 19.33 -11.57 -12.81
CA ILE A 315 18.33 -11.87 -11.74
C ILE A 315 17.97 -13.37 -11.82
N THR A 316 18.15 -14.05 -10.59
CA THR A 316 17.76 -15.48 -10.60
C THR A 316 16.56 -15.70 -9.67
N VAL A 317 16.01 -16.91 -9.80
CA VAL A 317 14.86 -17.28 -8.91
C VAL A 317 15.33 -17.28 -7.45
N ASP A 318 16.52 -17.64 -7.13
CA ASP A 318 17.01 -17.69 -5.74
C ASP A 318 17.08 -16.27 -5.14
N MET A 319 17.45 -15.43 -6.01
CA MET A 319 17.59 -14.04 -5.47
C MET A 319 16.21 -13.44 -5.16
N VAL A 320 15.25 -13.76 -6.00
CA VAL A 320 13.89 -13.21 -5.77
C VAL A 320 13.27 -13.88 -4.54
N ILE A 321 13.43 -15.21 -4.33
CA ILE A 321 12.85 -15.92 -3.16
C ILE A 321 13.70 -15.65 -1.92
N GLY A 322 14.96 -15.28 -2.17
CA GLY A 322 15.91 -15.16 -1.01
C GLY A 322 15.97 -13.71 -0.51
N GLY A 323 14.94 -12.83 -0.93
CA GLY A 323 14.94 -11.46 -0.35
C GLY A 323 15.96 -10.55 -1.04
N MET A 324 16.21 -10.82 -2.30
CA MET A 324 17.06 -9.97 -3.18
C MET A 324 18.53 -10.05 -2.75
N ARG A 325 18.87 -11.07 -2.05
CA ARG A 325 20.29 -11.18 -1.66
C ARG A 325 21.17 -11.35 -2.91
N GLY A 326 22.21 -10.39 -2.90
CA GLY A 326 23.16 -10.52 -4.03
C GLY A 326 22.69 -9.71 -5.25
N MET A 327 21.39 -9.18 -5.17
CA MET A 327 20.90 -8.38 -6.31
C MET A 327 21.32 -6.90 -6.16
N ILE A 328 22.03 -6.43 -7.22
CA ILE A 328 22.33 -4.98 -7.19
C ILE A 328 21.08 -4.20 -7.63
N GLY A 329 20.62 -3.42 -6.63
CA GLY A 329 19.29 -2.88 -7.04
C GLY A 329 19.11 -1.44 -6.54
N LEU A 330 20.22 -0.97 -5.71
CA LEU A 330 19.97 0.37 -5.13
C LEU A 330 21.18 1.27 -5.42
N LEU A 331 20.79 2.48 -5.86
CA LEU A 331 21.84 3.51 -5.91
C LEU A 331 21.84 4.32 -4.60
N TRP A 332 23.03 4.23 -3.94
CA TRP A 332 23.15 4.89 -2.62
C TRP A 332 24.50 5.61 -2.55
N GLU A 333 24.45 7.00 -2.53
CA GLU A 333 25.70 7.76 -2.74
C GLU A 333 26.38 8.07 -1.40
N THR A 334 25.60 7.86 -0.34
CA THR A 334 26.16 8.38 0.94
C THR A 334 27.07 7.34 1.57
N SER A 335 26.83 6.15 1.15
CA SER A 335 27.69 5.15 1.80
C SER A 335 27.70 3.87 0.97
N LEU A 336 28.90 3.19 1.11
CA LEU A 336 29.09 1.90 0.42
C LEU A 336 29.75 0.89 1.36
N LEU A 337 29.13 -0.31 1.37
CA LEU A 337 29.77 -1.37 2.20
C LEU A 337 30.84 -2.10 1.38
N ASP A 338 32.17 -1.87 1.87
CA ASP A 338 33.30 -2.62 1.28
C ASP A 338 33.53 -3.94 2.01
N ALA A 339 33.71 -4.99 1.25
CA ALA A 339 33.78 -6.34 1.86
C ALA A 339 35.00 -6.47 2.78
N ASP A 340 36.01 -5.68 2.56
CA ASP A 340 37.25 -5.85 3.36
C ASP A 340 37.39 -4.72 4.39
N GLU A 341 36.83 -3.64 4.07
CA GLU A 341 37.18 -2.45 4.90
C GLU A 341 35.95 -1.94 5.65
N GLY A 342 34.83 -2.65 5.38
CA GLY A 342 33.63 -2.24 6.14
C GLY A 342 32.98 -1.00 5.50
N ILE A 343 32.12 -0.22 6.16
CA ILE A 343 31.28 0.85 5.58
C ILE A 343 32.14 2.09 5.29
N ARG A 344 31.94 2.62 4.17
CA ARG A 344 32.58 3.90 3.81
C ARG A 344 31.53 4.98 3.59
N PHE A 345 31.83 6.21 4.14
CA PHE A 345 30.89 7.33 3.96
C PHE A 345 31.46 8.31 2.92
N ARG A 346 30.80 8.33 1.75
CA ARG A 346 31.26 9.20 0.65
C ARG A 346 32.74 8.95 0.34
N GLY A 347 33.05 7.62 0.41
CA GLY A 347 34.40 7.23 -0.04
C GLY A 347 35.40 7.19 1.12
N LEU A 348 34.97 7.74 2.28
CA LEU A 348 35.93 7.72 3.42
C LEU A 348 35.60 6.55 4.36
N SER A 349 36.73 5.85 4.81
CA SER A 349 36.54 4.81 5.85
C SER A 349 36.25 5.42 7.23
N ILE A 350 35.80 4.57 8.12
CA ILE A 350 35.47 5.08 9.48
C ILE A 350 36.72 5.67 10.13
N PRO A 351 37.88 5.05 10.00
CA PRO A 351 39.08 5.67 10.61
C PRO A 351 39.41 7.01 9.96
N GLU A 352 39.20 7.10 8.69
CA GLU A 352 39.45 8.40 8.02
C GLU A 352 38.46 9.47 8.50
N CYS A 353 37.22 9.03 8.68
CA CYS A 353 36.24 10.00 9.21
C CYS A 353 36.63 10.45 10.63
N GLN A 354 37.16 9.58 11.39
CA GLN A 354 37.55 9.93 12.78
C GLN A 354 38.71 10.93 12.78
N LYS A 355 39.46 10.81 11.67
CA LYS A 355 40.65 11.70 11.61
C LYS A 355 40.27 13.06 11.00
N LEU A 356 39.34 13.04 10.10
CA LEU A 356 39.17 14.24 9.25
C LEU A 356 37.98 15.07 9.73
N LEU A 357 37.04 14.42 10.44
CA LEU A 357 35.84 15.21 10.81
C LEU A 357 36.07 15.91 12.16
N PRO A 358 35.40 17.15 12.25
CA PRO A 358 35.60 17.93 13.48
C PRO A 358 35.02 17.21 14.72
N SER A 359 35.81 17.38 15.84
CA SER A 359 35.37 16.77 17.11
C SER A 359 35.23 17.86 18.19
N ALA A 360 34.42 17.55 19.16
CA ALA A 360 34.17 18.53 20.24
C ALA A 360 35.43 18.78 21.07
N VAL A 361 36.22 17.68 21.18
CA VAL A 361 37.53 17.86 21.85
C VAL A 361 38.62 17.29 20.93
N LYS A 362 39.78 18.05 20.87
CA LYS A 362 40.90 17.59 20.01
C LYS A 362 41.30 16.14 20.36
N GLY A 363 41.24 15.27 19.34
CA GLY A 363 41.60 13.84 19.55
C GLY A 363 40.36 13.01 19.93
N GLY A 364 39.13 13.64 19.96
CA GLY A 364 37.89 12.95 20.36
C GLY A 364 37.14 12.42 19.11
N GLU A 365 36.04 11.82 19.41
CA GLU A 365 35.26 11.26 18.28
C GLU A 365 34.55 12.38 17.49
N PRO A 366 34.39 12.07 16.11
CA PRO A 366 33.78 13.10 15.27
C PRO A 366 32.35 13.45 15.71
N LEU A 367 32.06 14.78 15.51
CA LEU A 367 30.68 15.23 15.82
C LEU A 367 29.71 14.68 14.76
N PRO A 368 28.56 14.26 15.20
CA PRO A 368 27.56 13.76 14.24
C PRO A 368 27.20 14.82 13.19
N GLU A 369 27.27 16.08 13.58
CA GLU A 369 26.93 17.15 12.62
C GLU A 369 27.96 17.19 11.48
N GLY A 370 29.25 16.92 11.86
CA GLY A 370 30.31 16.83 10.83
C GLY A 370 30.06 15.68 9.84
N LEU A 371 29.65 14.59 10.36
CA LEU A 371 29.31 13.45 9.47
C LEU A 371 28.07 13.74 8.64
N LEU A 372 27.09 14.29 9.27
CA LEU A 372 25.87 14.67 8.52
C LEU A 372 26.22 15.63 7.38
N TRP A 373 27.16 16.58 7.60
CA TRP A 373 27.58 17.51 6.52
C TRP A 373 28.25 16.72 5.39
N LEU A 374 29.14 15.90 5.75
CA LEU A 374 29.81 15.06 4.73
C LEU A 374 28.81 14.25 3.92
N LEU A 375 27.84 13.70 4.59
CA LEU A 375 26.87 12.84 3.87
C LEU A 375 26.00 13.69 2.94
N LEU A 376 25.84 14.91 3.33
CA LEU A 376 24.92 15.74 2.52
C LEU A 376 25.69 16.40 1.37
N THR A 377 27.03 16.72 1.65
CA THR A 377 27.68 17.60 0.65
C THR A 377 28.76 16.80 -0.09
N GLY A 378 29.09 15.64 0.58
CA GLY A 378 30.23 14.89 0.01
C GLY A 378 31.59 15.51 0.36
N LYS A 379 31.51 16.63 1.10
CA LYS A 379 32.77 17.32 1.46
C LYS A 379 32.98 17.29 2.98
N VAL A 380 34.31 17.24 3.30
CA VAL A 380 34.64 17.28 4.75
C VAL A 380 34.46 18.72 5.25
N PRO A 381 33.59 18.85 6.31
CA PRO A 381 33.29 20.22 6.76
C PRO A 381 34.44 20.82 7.60
N SER A 382 34.48 22.23 7.52
CA SER A 382 35.35 22.90 8.52
C SER A 382 34.69 22.96 9.90
N GLU A 383 35.45 23.35 10.96
CA GLU A 383 34.89 23.50 12.33
C GLU A 383 33.77 24.55 12.34
N GLU A 384 34.00 25.56 11.55
CA GLU A 384 32.98 26.64 11.51
C GLU A 384 31.66 26.12 10.89
N GLN A 385 31.80 25.37 9.85
CA GLN A 385 30.59 24.81 9.20
C GLN A 385 29.87 23.82 10.13
N THR A 386 30.62 23.02 10.82
CA THR A 386 30.01 22.07 11.78
C THR A 386 29.31 22.83 12.91
N ASP A 387 29.91 23.93 13.35
CA ASP A 387 29.28 24.72 14.45
C ASP A 387 27.99 25.39 13.95
N ALA A 388 28.09 25.87 12.80
CA ALA A 388 26.88 26.53 12.25
C ALA A 388 25.74 25.51 12.11
N LEU A 389 26.07 24.36 11.58
CA LEU A 389 25.04 23.31 11.46
C LEU A 389 24.49 22.90 12.83
N SER A 390 25.33 22.82 13.76
CA SER A 390 24.88 22.49 15.13
C SER A 390 23.91 23.55 15.67
N LYS A 391 24.27 24.84 15.48
CA LYS A 391 23.37 25.92 15.96
C LYS A 391 22.02 25.86 15.22
N GLU A 392 22.13 25.55 14.03
CA GLU A 392 20.88 25.46 13.26
C GLU A 392 20.02 24.29 13.76
N LEU A 393 20.58 23.08 13.95
CA LEU A 393 19.81 21.93 14.47
C LEU A 393 19.21 22.22 15.85
N ARG A 394 19.96 22.93 16.64
CA ARG A 394 19.45 23.26 18.00
C ARG A 394 18.28 24.24 17.91
N SER A 395 18.43 25.19 17.01
CA SER A 395 17.34 26.18 16.92
C SER A 395 16.05 25.52 16.43
N ARG A 396 16.14 24.31 16.00
CA ARG A 396 14.92 23.67 15.43
C ARG A 396 14.45 22.52 16.34
N SER A 397 15.03 22.35 17.50
CA SER A 397 14.79 21.18 18.37
C SER A 397 13.55 21.40 19.25
N LYS A 398 12.88 22.60 18.89
CA LYS A 398 11.66 22.76 19.70
C LYS A 398 10.56 21.80 19.21
N VAL A 399 10.13 20.92 20.15
CA VAL A 399 9.08 19.95 19.78
C VAL A 399 7.71 20.48 20.22
N PRO A 400 6.82 20.49 19.21
CA PRO A 400 5.49 21.02 19.54
C PRO A 400 4.80 20.15 20.62
N ASP A 401 3.93 20.82 21.41
CA ASP A 401 3.25 20.16 22.54
C ASP A 401 2.41 18.97 22.06
N HIS A 402 1.78 19.06 20.84
CA HIS A 402 0.90 17.96 20.39
C HIS A 402 1.70 16.66 20.22
N VAL A 403 3.01 16.73 19.93
CA VAL A 403 3.84 15.51 19.80
C VAL A 403 3.94 14.80 21.16
N PHE A 404 4.16 15.56 22.18
CA PHE A 404 4.23 14.93 23.52
C PHE A 404 2.86 14.40 23.94
N LYS A 405 1.83 15.09 23.55
CA LYS A 405 0.47 14.63 23.91
C LYS A 405 0.13 13.32 23.20
N ALA A 406 0.57 13.21 21.89
CA ALA A 406 0.29 11.95 21.15
C ALA A 406 1.06 10.79 21.78
N ILE A 407 2.30 10.99 22.22
CA ILE A 407 3.10 9.91 22.86
C ILE A 407 2.48 9.54 24.22
N ASN A 408 2.01 10.61 24.90
CA ASN A 408 1.50 10.35 26.25
C ASN A 408 0.11 9.69 26.21
N ALA A 409 -0.46 9.68 24.99
CA ALA A 409 -1.79 9.02 24.87
C ALA A 409 -1.63 7.50 24.85
N LEU A 410 -0.39 7.01 24.57
CA LEU A 410 -0.19 5.53 24.56
C LEU A 410 0.01 5.01 25.98
N PRO A 411 -0.39 3.64 26.19
CA PRO A 411 -0.12 3.07 27.51
C PRO A 411 1.39 3.08 27.83
N VAL A 412 1.73 3.24 29.15
CA VAL A 412 3.15 3.33 29.57
C VAL A 412 3.88 2.03 29.19
N ALA A 413 3.05 0.99 29.11
CA ALA A 413 3.69 -0.32 28.84
C ALA A 413 3.99 -0.47 27.35
N ALA A 414 3.55 0.57 26.52
CA ALA A 414 3.84 0.44 25.10
C ALA A 414 5.35 0.38 24.84
N HIS A 415 5.72 -0.40 23.82
CA HIS A 415 7.14 -0.53 23.46
C HIS A 415 7.76 0.85 23.11
N PRO A 416 8.99 1.17 23.55
CA PRO A 416 9.61 2.49 23.33
C PRO A 416 9.69 2.85 21.84
N MET A 417 9.94 1.89 20.99
CA MET A 417 9.98 2.21 19.55
C MET A 417 8.59 2.62 19.03
N THR A 418 7.51 1.96 19.63
CA THR A 418 6.15 2.41 19.26
C THR A 418 5.90 3.85 19.73
N GLN A 419 6.35 4.17 20.88
CA GLN A 419 6.19 5.55 21.39
C GLN A 419 7.00 6.54 20.53
N PHE A 420 8.23 6.10 20.19
CA PHE A 420 9.09 6.98 19.37
C PHE A 420 8.48 7.16 17.98
N ALA A 421 8.04 6.05 17.34
CA ALA A 421 7.43 6.14 16.01
C ALA A 421 6.16 7.02 16.01
N THR A 422 5.37 6.90 17.07
CA THR A 422 4.16 7.76 17.18
C THR A 422 4.56 9.23 17.28
N GLY A 423 5.60 9.51 18.07
CA GLY A 423 6.10 10.90 18.17
C GLY A 423 6.56 11.43 16.81
N VAL A 424 7.29 10.53 16.09
CA VAL A 424 7.79 10.98 14.78
C VAL A 424 6.61 11.22 13.83
N MET A 425 5.57 10.32 13.94
CA MET A 425 4.37 10.53 13.09
C MET A 425 3.68 11.85 13.43
N ALA A 426 3.65 12.18 14.67
CA ALA A 426 2.98 13.42 15.09
C ALA A 426 3.78 14.64 14.65
N LEU A 427 5.09 14.48 14.51
CA LEU A 427 5.94 15.61 14.10
C LEU A 427 5.68 15.96 12.62
N GLN A 428 5.15 14.95 11.87
CA GLN A 428 4.88 15.19 10.44
C GLN A 428 3.91 16.37 10.26
N VAL A 429 3.16 16.72 11.26
CA VAL A 429 2.20 17.85 11.16
C VAL A 429 2.96 19.15 10.91
N LEU A 430 4.24 19.19 11.41
CA LEU A 430 5.02 20.43 11.22
C LEU A 430 5.31 20.65 9.73
N GLY A 431 5.38 19.50 8.99
CA GLY A 431 5.62 19.56 7.52
C GLY A 431 4.50 20.31 6.79
N THR A 432 3.25 20.42 7.42
CA THR A 432 2.12 21.18 6.85
C THR A 432 2.34 22.69 6.97
N TYR A 433 3.32 23.16 7.90
CA TYR A 433 3.55 24.60 8.15
C TYR A 433 4.92 25.01 7.63
N LEU A 434 5.69 23.99 7.30
CA LEU A 434 7.06 24.33 6.90
C LEU A 434 7.22 24.11 5.39
N ARG A 435 7.69 25.20 4.63
CA ARG A 435 7.86 25.22 3.15
C ARG A 435 9.10 24.42 2.76
N GLY A 436 8.85 23.04 2.37
CA GLY A 436 10.02 22.40 1.71
C GLY A 436 10.54 21.21 2.53
N LEU A 437 10.84 19.98 2.00
CA LEU A 437 11.30 18.67 2.52
C LEU A 437 12.53 18.85 3.42
N TYR A 438 13.15 19.97 3.28
CA TYR A 438 14.37 20.29 4.06
C TYR A 438 14.00 20.77 5.46
N GLU A 439 13.20 21.67 5.59
CA GLU A 439 12.79 22.24 6.89
C GLU A 439 12.12 21.17 7.77
N PHE A 440 11.57 20.19 7.11
CA PHE A 440 10.91 19.10 7.86
C PHE A 440 11.96 18.09 8.36
N SER A 441 12.93 17.62 7.56
CA SER A 441 13.92 16.57 7.91
C SER A 441 14.84 17.05 9.05
N CYS A 442 15.25 18.30 9.09
CA CYS A 442 16.12 18.89 10.14
C CYS A 442 15.35 19.08 11.45
N SER A 443 14.11 19.48 11.32
CA SER A 443 13.26 19.60 12.54
C SER A 443 12.90 18.22 13.09
N ALA A 444 12.64 17.19 12.20
CA ALA A 444 12.30 15.81 12.64
C ALA A 444 13.52 15.14 13.29
N SER A 445 14.86 15.34 12.75
CA SER A 445 16.11 14.77 13.31
C SER A 445 16.46 15.41 14.67
N SER A 446 16.19 16.72 14.89
CA SER A 446 16.48 17.45 16.15
C SER A 446 15.43 17.14 17.22
N CYS A 447 14.19 16.77 16.80
CA CYS A 447 13.06 16.53 17.74
C CYS A 447 13.01 15.06 18.15
N GLY A 448 13.63 14.06 17.26
CA GLY A 448 13.66 12.59 17.48
C GLY A 448 14.33 12.22 18.81
N PHE A 449 15.36 13.08 19.34
CA PHE A 449 16.13 12.80 20.57
C PHE A 449 15.39 13.31 21.80
N LEU A 450 14.46 14.24 21.65
CA LEU A 450 13.69 14.85 22.78
C LEU A 450 12.38 14.11 22.98
N CYS A 451 11.81 13.34 21.91
CA CYS A 451 10.58 12.55 21.98
C CYS A 451 10.80 11.28 22.83
N LEU A 452 12.17 10.98 23.31
CA LEU A 452 12.50 9.81 24.15
C LEU A 452 12.49 10.19 25.63
N SER A 453 12.01 11.43 26.06
CA SER A 453 12.11 11.76 27.51
C SER A 453 10.78 12.34 28.00
N GLN A 454 9.54 11.51 28.17
CA GLN A 454 8.56 11.98 29.16
C GLN A 454 7.21 11.30 28.89
N VAL A 455 6.45 10.72 30.24
CA VAL A 455 5.14 10.07 30.40
C VAL A 455 4.33 10.82 31.48
N VAL A 456 2.82 11.18 31.31
CA VAL A 456 1.63 10.91 32.16
C VAL A 456 0.44 11.67 31.58
N ILE A 457 -0.99 11.04 31.74
CA ILE A 457 -2.32 10.48 32.08
C ILE A 457 -3.38 11.37 31.44
N TYR A 458 -4.47 10.72 30.94
CA TYR A 458 -5.80 10.24 30.55
C TYR A 458 -6.71 11.41 30.16
N LYS A 459 -7.86 11.12 29.38
CA LYS A 459 -9.15 10.53 28.98
C LYS A 459 -9.87 11.49 28.01
N ASP A 460 -10.68 10.91 27.01
CA ASP A 460 -11.68 10.14 26.25
C ASP A 460 -12.36 11.06 25.24
N GLY A 461 -12.43 10.33 23.86
CA GLY A 461 -13.38 10.84 22.83
C GLY A 461 -13.89 9.67 21.97
N ASN A 462 -15.26 9.58 21.86
CA ASN A 462 -15.97 8.45 21.20
C ASN A 462 -16.29 8.80 19.74
N ALA A 463 -16.27 7.64 18.77
CA ALA A 463 -16.46 7.40 17.32
C ALA A 463 -17.83 6.78 17.07
N ILE A 464 -18.61 7.01 15.79
CA ILE A 464 -19.85 6.30 15.38
C ILE A 464 -19.60 4.79 15.43
N PRO A 465 -20.46 4.12 16.28
CA PRO A 465 -20.21 2.69 16.53
C PRO A 465 -20.52 1.83 15.29
N ALA A 466 -19.63 0.82 15.12
CA ALA A 466 -19.88 -0.18 14.07
C ALA A 466 -21.28 -0.81 14.23
N ASP A 467 -22.00 -1.07 13.08
CA ASP A 467 -23.30 -1.79 13.10
C ASP A 467 -23.08 -3.27 12.76
N ASP A 468 -23.46 -4.05 13.77
CA ASP A 468 -23.09 -5.47 13.71
C ASP A 468 -23.99 -6.23 12.73
N SER A 469 -24.93 -5.51 12.10
CA SER A 469 -25.79 -6.20 11.12
C SER A 469 -25.27 -5.98 9.70
N LEU A 470 -24.24 -5.14 9.52
CA LEU A 470 -23.75 -4.81 8.17
C LEU A 470 -22.42 -5.50 7.91
N ASP A 471 -22.28 -5.81 6.56
CA ASP A 471 -20.96 -6.37 6.20
C ASP A 471 -19.87 -5.29 6.22
N TYR A 472 -18.59 -5.75 5.96
CA TYR A 472 -17.37 -4.92 6.16
C TYR A 472 -17.49 -3.64 5.32
N GLY A 473 -17.69 -3.69 4.04
CA GLY A 473 -17.85 -2.58 3.13
C GLY A 473 -18.96 -1.61 3.49
N ALA A 474 -20.08 -2.16 3.90
CA ALA A 474 -21.26 -1.36 4.30
C ALA A 474 -21.06 -0.72 5.68
N ASN A 475 -20.32 -1.43 6.52
CA ASN A 475 -20.08 -0.92 7.89
C ASN A 475 -19.08 0.23 7.84
N PHE A 476 -18.08 0.09 6.90
CA PHE A 476 -17.13 1.20 6.73
C PHE A 476 -17.87 2.43 6.18
N SER A 477 -18.80 2.39 5.20
CA SER A 477 -19.62 3.54 4.67
C SER A 477 -20.48 4.13 5.79
N HIS A 478 -20.94 3.27 6.68
CA HIS A 478 -21.80 3.73 7.80
C HIS A 478 -20.97 4.53 8.80
N MET A 479 -19.79 3.98 9.05
CA MET A 479 -18.98 4.67 10.05
C MET A 479 -18.46 6.00 9.52
N LEU A 480 -18.56 6.26 8.20
CA LEU A 480 -18.15 7.52 7.60
C LEU A 480 -19.35 8.48 7.57
N GLY A 481 -20.54 7.95 7.98
CA GLY A 481 -21.73 8.81 8.08
C GLY A 481 -22.59 8.74 6.77
N PHE A 482 -22.28 7.72 5.80
CA PHE A 482 -23.02 7.59 4.56
C PHE A 482 -23.87 6.30 4.60
N ASP A 483 -25.31 6.44 4.56
CA ASP A 483 -26.16 5.22 4.78
C ASP A 483 -26.98 4.94 3.50
N ASP A 484 -26.70 5.77 2.37
CA ASP A 484 -27.37 5.52 1.10
C ASP A 484 -26.96 4.13 0.54
N PRO A 485 -27.91 3.17 0.26
CA PRO A 485 -27.60 1.80 -0.21
C PRO A 485 -26.75 1.82 -1.47
N LYS A 486 -26.99 2.82 -2.33
CA LYS A 486 -26.12 2.92 -3.51
C LYS A 486 -24.67 3.26 -3.11
N MET A 487 -24.49 4.13 -2.10
CA MET A 487 -23.14 4.43 -1.60
C MET A 487 -22.54 3.20 -0.92
N GLN A 488 -23.24 2.28 -0.29
CA GLN A 488 -22.70 1.08 0.32
C GLN A 488 -22.24 0.09 -0.72
N GLU A 489 -23.11 0.05 -1.84
CA GLU A 489 -22.70 -0.83 -2.92
C GLU A 489 -21.42 -0.27 -3.60
N LEU A 490 -21.39 1.11 -3.71
CA LEU A 490 -20.16 1.70 -4.24
C LEU A 490 -18.95 1.38 -3.35
N MET A 491 -19.13 1.41 -1.96
CA MET A 491 -17.97 1.16 -1.06
C MET A 491 -17.57 -0.31 -1.11
N ARG A 492 -18.40 -1.23 -1.37
CA ARG A 492 -18.03 -2.64 -1.55
C ARG A 492 -17.15 -2.82 -2.80
N LEU A 493 -17.71 -2.15 -3.83
CA LEU A 493 -16.95 -2.23 -5.06
C LEU A 493 -15.59 -1.53 -4.92
N TYR A 494 -15.68 -0.29 -4.23
CA TYR A 494 -14.46 0.52 -4.09
C TYR A 494 -13.39 -0.27 -3.29
N VAL A 495 -13.64 -0.92 -2.18
CA VAL A 495 -12.66 -1.62 -1.31
C VAL A 495 -12.17 -2.89 -2.02
N THR A 496 -13.01 -3.51 -2.76
CA THR A 496 -12.64 -4.75 -3.43
C THR A 496 -11.62 -4.48 -4.56
N ILE A 497 -11.84 -3.43 -5.31
CA ILE A 497 -11.03 -3.32 -6.52
C ILE A 497 -9.74 -2.58 -6.17
N HIS A 498 -9.71 -2.03 -4.89
CA HIS A 498 -8.47 -1.31 -4.46
C HIS A 498 -7.74 -2.16 -3.41
N SER A 499 -8.18 -3.38 -3.27
CA SER A 499 -7.66 -4.24 -2.16
C SER A 499 -6.22 -4.65 -2.41
N ASP A 500 -5.92 -4.74 -3.74
CA ASP A 500 -4.55 -5.14 -4.06
C ASP A 500 -4.26 -4.83 -5.54
N HIS A 501 -3.06 -4.31 -5.75
CA HIS A 501 -2.72 -3.98 -7.16
C HIS A 501 -1.22 -4.26 -7.39
N GLU A 502 -0.75 -5.59 -6.96
CA GLU A 502 0.55 -6.27 -7.14
C GLU A 502 1.55 -5.75 -6.11
N GLY A 503 2.76 -6.46 -5.92
CA GLY A 503 3.67 -6.25 -4.77
C GLY A 503 4.74 -5.19 -5.10
N GLY A 504 4.72 -4.68 -6.39
CA GLY A 504 5.80 -3.75 -6.80
C GLY A 504 5.45 -2.29 -6.44
N ASN A 505 4.19 -1.99 -6.06
CA ASN A 505 3.86 -0.57 -5.74
C ASN A 505 4.40 -0.22 -4.36
N VAL A 506 4.59 1.07 -4.03
CA VAL A 506 5.39 1.56 -2.88
C VAL A 506 4.74 1.11 -1.57
N SER A 507 3.47 1.20 -1.45
CA SER A 507 2.81 0.87 -0.17
C SER A 507 2.93 -0.62 0.13
N ALA A 508 2.74 -1.53 -0.91
CA ALA A 508 2.83 -3.00 -0.69
C ALA A 508 4.29 -3.42 -0.45
N HIS A 509 5.23 -2.86 -1.25
CA HIS A 509 6.66 -3.23 -1.05
C HIS A 509 7.16 -2.76 0.32
N THR A 510 6.75 -1.54 0.70
CA THR A 510 7.20 -1.03 2.02
C THR A 510 6.68 -1.95 3.15
N GLY A 511 5.33 -2.28 3.06
CA GLY A 511 4.81 -3.22 4.09
C GLY A 511 5.60 -4.53 4.12
N HIS A 512 5.90 -5.05 2.89
CA HIS A 512 6.65 -6.32 2.79
C HIS A 512 8.08 -6.13 3.31
N LEU A 513 8.68 -5.05 2.89
CA LEU A 513 10.08 -4.76 3.30
C LEU A 513 10.20 -4.67 4.83
N VAL A 514 9.33 -3.86 5.47
CA VAL A 514 9.42 -3.69 6.95
C VAL A 514 9.09 -5.01 7.65
N ALA A 515 8.10 -5.76 7.10
CA ALA A 515 7.73 -7.05 7.75
C ALA A 515 8.87 -8.07 7.61
N SER A 516 9.70 -7.97 6.51
CA SER A 516 10.77 -8.97 6.31
C SER A 516 11.81 -8.91 7.44
N ALA A 517 11.73 -7.73 8.23
CA ALA A 517 12.61 -7.66 9.42
C ALA A 517 11.90 -8.18 10.67
N LEU A 518 10.73 -8.74 10.42
CA LEU A 518 9.89 -9.42 11.43
C LEU A 518 9.14 -8.40 12.30
N SER A 519 9.05 -7.15 11.69
CA SER A 519 8.11 -6.23 12.37
C SER A 519 6.66 -6.73 12.22
N ASP A 520 5.84 -6.42 13.36
CA ASP A 520 4.43 -6.92 13.31
C ASP A 520 3.63 -6.16 12.26
N PRO A 521 2.43 -6.61 11.84
CA PRO A 521 1.61 -6.07 10.74
C PRO A 521 1.22 -4.61 10.98
N TYR A 522 1.10 -4.15 12.24
CA TYR A 522 0.73 -2.72 12.46
C TYR A 522 1.87 -1.79 12.03
N LEU A 523 3.15 -2.17 12.47
CA LEU A 523 4.29 -1.29 12.11
C LEU A 523 4.52 -1.33 10.59
N SER A 524 4.35 -2.51 10.03
CA SER A 524 4.53 -2.62 8.57
C SER A 524 3.47 -1.83 7.81
N PHE A 525 2.26 -1.92 8.29
CA PHE A 525 1.18 -1.22 7.54
C PHE A 525 1.27 0.30 7.76
N ALA A 526 1.62 0.75 9.00
CA ALA A 526 1.80 2.22 9.21
C ALA A 526 2.89 2.77 8.28
N ALA A 527 3.98 1.99 8.06
CA ALA A 527 5.02 2.43 7.11
C ALA A 527 4.48 2.44 5.68
N ALA A 528 3.68 1.46 5.38
CA ALA A 528 3.04 1.43 4.05
C ALA A 528 2.15 2.64 3.82
N LEU A 529 1.41 3.11 4.87
CA LEU A 529 0.55 4.30 4.71
C LEU A 529 1.39 5.56 4.46
N ASN A 530 2.62 5.51 5.06
CA ASN A 530 3.48 6.68 4.80
C ASN A 530 3.93 6.71 3.33
N GLY A 531 4.26 5.51 2.83
CA GLY A 531 4.58 5.47 1.38
C GLY A 531 3.34 5.84 0.54
N LEU A 532 2.16 5.44 1.03
CA LEU A 532 0.92 5.70 0.26
C LEU A 532 0.57 7.19 0.27
N ALA A 533 0.95 7.92 1.26
CA ALA A 533 0.61 9.35 1.37
C ALA A 533 1.48 10.18 0.41
N GLY A 534 2.54 9.52 -0.18
CA GLY A 534 3.41 10.27 -1.12
C GLY A 534 2.62 10.71 -2.37
N PRO A 535 2.83 11.91 -2.92
CA PRO A 535 2.09 12.47 -4.05
C PRO A 535 2.23 11.62 -5.32
N LEU A 536 3.29 10.83 -5.39
CA LEU A 536 3.45 10.04 -6.64
C LEU A 536 2.75 8.69 -6.52
N HIS A 537 2.15 8.53 -5.33
CA HIS A 537 1.47 7.21 -5.18
C HIS A 537 -0.01 7.41 -4.87
N GLY A 538 -0.46 8.12 -3.87
CA GLY A 538 -1.86 7.99 -3.39
C GLY A 538 -2.67 9.22 -3.78
N LEU A 539 -2.18 10.15 -4.83
CA LEU A 539 -2.94 11.42 -4.99
C LEU A 539 -3.65 11.45 -6.33
N ALA A 540 -3.47 10.34 -7.10
CA ALA A 540 -4.01 10.38 -8.47
C ALA A 540 -5.53 10.59 -8.47
N ASN A 541 -6.21 9.97 -7.55
CA ASN A 541 -7.68 10.19 -7.48
C ASN A 541 -8.02 11.66 -7.21
N GLN A 542 -7.39 12.18 -6.25
CA GLN A 542 -7.64 13.60 -5.91
C GLN A 542 -7.27 14.52 -7.07
N GLU A 543 -6.19 14.24 -7.77
CA GLU A 543 -5.74 15.13 -8.86
C GLU A 543 -6.73 15.10 -10.03
N VAL A 544 -7.27 13.90 -10.26
CA VAL A 544 -8.23 13.80 -11.38
C VAL A 544 -9.51 14.58 -11.05
N LEU A 545 -10.01 14.39 -9.84
CA LEU A 545 -11.28 15.10 -9.51
C LEU A 545 -11.08 16.61 -9.54
N LEU A 546 -9.97 17.07 -9.00
CA LEU A 546 -9.77 18.53 -8.96
C LEU A 546 -9.58 19.06 -10.38
N TRP A 547 -8.90 18.21 -11.20
CA TRP A 547 -8.72 18.64 -12.60
C TRP A 547 -10.08 18.70 -13.32
N ILE A 548 -10.91 17.71 -13.14
CA ILE A 548 -12.24 17.69 -13.78
C ILE A 548 -13.08 18.88 -13.30
N LYS A 549 -13.01 19.20 -12.05
CA LYS A 549 -13.80 20.35 -11.53
C LYS A 549 -13.29 21.67 -12.13
N SER A 550 -11.98 21.66 -12.32
CA SER A 550 -11.44 22.89 -12.94
C SER A 550 -11.89 23.02 -14.39
N VAL A 551 -12.03 21.88 -15.04
CA VAL A 551 -12.55 21.93 -16.42
C VAL A 551 -13.99 22.45 -16.41
N VAL A 552 -14.73 21.94 -15.52
CA VAL A 552 -16.14 22.38 -15.46
C VAL A 552 -16.21 23.86 -15.09
N GLU A 553 -15.33 24.30 -14.22
CA GLU A 553 -15.34 25.72 -13.81
C GLU A 553 -14.95 26.62 -14.99
N GLU A 554 -14.06 26.12 -15.84
CA GLU A 554 -13.56 26.96 -16.94
C GLU A 554 -14.48 26.84 -18.16
N CYS A 555 -14.99 25.70 -18.38
CA CYS A 555 -15.64 25.50 -19.70
C CYS A 555 -17.15 25.32 -19.52
N GLY A 556 -17.62 25.32 -18.29
CA GLY A 556 -19.08 25.15 -18.05
C GLY A 556 -19.47 23.65 -18.08
N GLU A 557 -20.67 23.24 -17.56
CA GLU A 557 -21.14 21.85 -17.34
C GLU A 557 -21.60 21.23 -18.66
N ASN A 558 -21.91 22.09 -19.67
CA ASN A 558 -22.36 21.52 -20.96
C ASN A 558 -21.28 21.72 -22.02
N ILE A 559 -20.13 21.17 -21.72
CA ILE A 559 -18.98 21.35 -22.63
C ILE A 559 -19.16 20.44 -23.86
N THR A 560 -19.01 21.03 -25.06
CA THR A 560 -19.10 20.21 -26.29
C THR A 560 -17.83 19.39 -26.48
N THR A 561 -17.87 18.36 -27.27
CA THR A 561 -16.71 17.48 -27.53
C THR A 561 -15.55 18.30 -28.11
N ASN A 562 -15.84 19.28 -28.98
CA ASN A 562 -14.76 20.08 -29.59
C ASN A 562 -14.08 20.98 -28.54
N GLN A 563 -14.90 21.54 -27.69
CA GLN A 563 -14.31 22.39 -26.63
C GLN A 563 -13.45 21.54 -25.67
N LEU A 564 -13.92 20.35 -25.42
CA LEU A 564 -13.15 19.47 -24.52
C LEU A 564 -11.85 19.03 -25.19
N LYS A 565 -11.88 18.74 -26.50
CA LYS A 565 -10.63 18.40 -27.22
C LYS A 565 -9.63 19.55 -27.14
N ASP A 566 -10.16 20.80 -27.34
CA ASP A 566 -9.26 21.96 -27.26
C ASP A 566 -8.63 22.08 -25.86
N TYR A 567 -9.48 21.82 -24.89
CA TYR A 567 -8.92 21.93 -23.52
C TYR A 567 -7.85 20.87 -23.28
N VAL A 568 -8.09 19.66 -23.79
CA VAL A 568 -7.11 18.57 -23.59
C VAL A 568 -5.81 18.92 -24.33
N TRP A 569 -5.89 19.43 -25.50
CA TRP A 569 -4.65 19.83 -26.21
C TRP A 569 -3.97 20.98 -25.49
N LYS A 570 -4.84 21.87 -25.04
CA LYS A 570 -4.23 22.97 -24.26
C LYS A 570 -3.44 22.43 -23.06
N THR A 571 -4.00 21.47 -22.40
CA THR A 571 -3.31 20.88 -21.23
C THR A 571 -2.01 20.18 -21.66
N LEU A 572 -2.04 19.44 -22.70
CA LEU A 572 -0.85 18.69 -23.15
C LEU A 572 0.21 19.64 -23.70
N ASN A 573 -0.19 20.71 -24.42
CA ASN A 573 0.78 21.66 -24.99
C ASN A 573 1.45 22.52 -23.92
N SER A 574 0.83 22.45 -22.72
CA SER A 574 1.45 23.23 -21.62
C SER A 574 2.46 22.37 -20.86
N GLY A 575 2.69 21.20 -21.41
CA GLY A 575 3.70 20.31 -20.78
C GLY A 575 3.09 19.47 -19.65
N LYS A 576 1.71 19.60 -19.49
CA LYS A 576 1.07 18.82 -18.40
C LYS A 576 0.52 17.51 -18.97
N VAL A 577 0.13 16.62 -18.08
CA VAL A 577 -0.48 15.33 -18.51
C VAL A 577 -1.97 15.35 -18.16
N VAL A 578 -2.66 14.51 -18.95
CA VAL A 578 -4.09 14.35 -18.57
C VAL A 578 -4.19 13.31 -17.45
N PRO A 579 -4.56 13.80 -16.20
CA PRO A 579 -4.56 12.89 -15.04
C PRO A 579 -5.49 11.69 -15.25
N GLY A 580 -4.94 10.47 -14.97
CA GLY A 580 -5.79 9.25 -15.00
C GLY A 580 -5.68 8.54 -16.35
N PHE A 581 -4.86 9.17 -17.36
CA PHE A 581 -4.69 8.54 -18.69
C PHE A 581 -3.20 8.35 -18.95
N GLY A 582 -2.85 7.15 -19.66
CA GLY A 582 -1.46 7.02 -20.16
C GLY A 582 -0.62 6.09 -19.28
N HIS A 583 -1.30 4.98 -18.80
CA HIS A 583 -0.59 4.01 -17.94
C HIS A 583 0.47 3.26 -18.75
N GLY A 584 1.74 2.97 -18.16
CA GLY A 584 2.98 2.43 -18.79
C GLY A 584 2.88 0.91 -19.02
N VAL A 585 1.76 0.22 -18.51
CA VAL A 585 1.84 -1.26 -18.55
C VAL A 585 0.52 -1.79 -19.14
N LEU A 586 -0.62 -1.10 -18.99
CA LEU A 586 -1.90 -1.67 -19.44
C LEU A 586 -2.15 -1.25 -20.90
N ARG A 587 -2.40 -2.35 -21.66
CA ARG A 587 -2.57 -2.08 -23.12
C ARG A 587 -4.02 -1.73 -23.43
N LYS A 588 -4.90 -2.05 -22.44
CA LYS A 588 -6.33 -1.72 -22.61
C LYS A 588 -6.85 -1.00 -21.35
N THR A 589 -8.15 -0.55 -21.54
CA THR A 589 -8.74 0.15 -20.37
C THR A 589 -8.70 -0.74 -19.13
N ASP A 590 -8.25 -0.14 -18.16
CA ASP A 590 -8.20 -0.84 -16.85
C ASP A 590 -9.60 -1.36 -16.46
N PRO A 591 -9.68 -2.66 -16.11
CA PRO A 591 -10.99 -3.23 -15.79
C PRO A 591 -11.58 -2.61 -14.51
N ARG A 592 -10.70 -2.08 -13.70
CA ARG A 592 -11.26 -1.37 -12.52
C ARG A 592 -11.97 -0.08 -12.94
N TYR A 593 -11.44 0.65 -13.94
CA TYR A 593 -12.18 1.81 -14.50
C TYR A 593 -13.53 1.36 -15.06
N THR A 594 -13.48 0.29 -15.80
CA THR A 594 -14.70 -0.17 -16.49
C THR A 594 -15.80 -0.52 -15.48
N CYS A 595 -15.37 -1.20 -14.47
CA CYS A 595 -16.42 -1.56 -13.50
C CYS A 595 -16.99 -0.33 -12.82
N GLN A 596 -16.18 0.74 -12.55
CA GLN A 596 -16.73 1.99 -11.96
C GLN A 596 -17.64 2.72 -12.97
N ARG A 597 -17.23 2.60 -14.17
CA ARG A 597 -18.08 3.24 -15.20
C ARG A 597 -19.45 2.54 -15.28
N GLU A 598 -19.45 1.21 -15.30
CA GLU A 598 -20.74 0.47 -15.33
C GLU A 598 -21.62 0.85 -14.13
N PHE A 599 -20.90 1.03 -13.02
CA PHE A 599 -21.68 1.47 -11.84
C PHE A 599 -22.30 2.85 -12.06
N ALA A 600 -21.52 3.77 -12.58
CA ALA A 600 -22.02 5.15 -12.79
C ALA A 600 -23.16 5.15 -13.81
N LEU A 601 -23.02 4.35 -14.84
CA LEU A 601 -24.08 4.31 -15.87
C LEU A 601 -25.39 3.78 -15.28
N LYS A 602 -25.18 2.96 -14.33
CA LYS A 602 -26.41 2.37 -13.73
C LYS A 602 -27.01 3.32 -12.69
N HIS A 603 -26.16 4.09 -12.01
CA HIS A 603 -26.73 4.72 -10.78
C HIS A 603 -26.65 6.24 -10.90
N LEU A 604 -25.81 6.76 -11.76
CA LEU A 604 -25.74 8.25 -11.80
C LEU A 604 -25.40 8.68 -13.23
N PRO A 605 -26.25 8.31 -14.21
CA PRO A 605 -25.92 8.61 -15.61
C PRO A 605 -26.07 10.11 -15.92
N ASP A 606 -26.86 10.74 -15.02
CA ASP A 606 -27.14 12.14 -15.39
C ASP A 606 -26.24 13.09 -14.58
N ASP A 607 -25.26 12.55 -13.84
CA ASP A 607 -24.36 13.43 -13.08
C ASP A 607 -23.41 14.17 -14.03
N PRO A 608 -23.37 15.45 -13.92
CA PRO A 608 -22.59 16.25 -14.88
C PRO A 608 -21.11 15.90 -14.84
N LEU A 609 -20.57 15.70 -13.65
CA LEU A 609 -19.13 15.35 -13.60
C LEU A 609 -18.87 13.97 -14.22
N PHE A 610 -19.85 13.06 -14.06
CA PHE A 610 -19.68 11.76 -14.72
C PHE A 610 -19.81 11.91 -16.23
N GLN A 611 -20.71 12.67 -16.67
CA GLN A 611 -20.85 12.84 -18.13
C GLN A 611 -19.56 13.39 -18.74
N LEU A 612 -18.94 14.27 -17.94
CA LEU A 612 -17.63 14.76 -18.43
C LEU A 612 -16.59 13.63 -18.46
N VAL A 613 -16.53 12.88 -17.40
CA VAL A 613 -15.58 11.74 -17.39
C VAL A 613 -15.88 10.80 -18.57
N SER A 614 -17.19 10.56 -18.88
CA SER A 614 -17.55 9.68 -20.01
C SER A 614 -17.10 10.29 -21.33
N LYS A 615 -17.24 11.60 -21.41
CA LYS A 615 -16.78 12.25 -22.66
C LYS A 615 -15.25 12.18 -22.78
N LEU A 616 -14.58 12.36 -21.64
CA LEU A 616 -13.10 12.26 -21.67
C LEU A 616 -12.64 10.88 -22.14
N TYR A 617 -13.39 9.86 -21.73
CA TYR A 617 -13.05 8.48 -22.14
C TYR A 617 -13.08 8.34 -23.66
N GLU A 618 -13.89 9.19 -24.34
CA GLU A 618 -14.00 9.11 -25.81
C GLU A 618 -12.96 10.01 -26.48
N VAL A 619 -12.58 11.08 -25.76
CA VAL A 619 -11.82 12.15 -26.45
C VAL A 619 -10.32 11.94 -26.21
N VAL A 620 -9.90 11.53 -25.09
CA VAL A 620 -8.48 11.64 -24.67
C VAL A 620 -7.68 10.51 -25.34
N PRO A 621 -8.15 9.27 -25.46
CA PRO A 621 -7.31 8.19 -26.02
C PRO A 621 -6.89 8.48 -27.47
N PRO A 622 -7.77 8.91 -28.34
CA PRO A 622 -7.33 9.20 -29.72
C PRO A 622 -6.30 10.35 -29.75
N ILE A 623 -6.52 11.34 -28.86
CA ILE A 623 -5.56 12.46 -28.83
C ILE A 623 -4.17 11.97 -28.41
N LEU A 624 -4.20 11.14 -27.36
CA LEU A 624 -2.88 10.66 -26.87
C LEU A 624 -2.23 9.74 -27.91
N THR A 625 -3.04 9.00 -28.60
CA THR A 625 -2.48 8.15 -29.66
C THR A 625 -1.87 9.01 -30.77
N GLU A 626 -2.59 10.05 -31.13
CA GLU A 626 -2.07 10.97 -32.17
C GLU A 626 -0.78 11.66 -31.70
N LEU A 627 -0.70 11.96 -30.44
CA LEU A 627 0.51 12.62 -29.91
C LEU A 627 1.73 11.71 -30.02
N GLY A 628 1.63 10.34 -29.98
CA GLY A 628 2.67 9.31 -30.24
C GLY A 628 3.69 9.25 -29.10
N LYS A 629 3.42 9.99 -27.93
CA LYS A 629 4.43 10.01 -26.84
C LYS A 629 4.04 9.02 -25.74
N VAL A 630 2.70 8.59 -25.81
CA VAL A 630 2.20 7.71 -24.74
C VAL A 630 1.97 6.31 -25.34
N LYS A 631 2.61 5.37 -24.68
CA LYS A 631 2.53 3.98 -25.23
C LYS A 631 1.11 3.42 -25.11
N ASN A 632 0.47 3.67 -23.91
CA ASN A 632 -0.92 3.18 -23.73
C ASN A 632 -1.83 4.32 -23.25
N PRO A 633 -2.82 4.73 -24.09
CA PRO A 633 -3.56 5.98 -23.85
C PRO A 633 -4.84 5.73 -23.03
N TRP A 634 -4.93 4.60 -22.34
CA TRP A 634 -6.22 4.26 -21.72
C TRP A 634 -6.24 4.70 -20.25
N PRO A 635 -7.48 4.95 -19.74
CA PRO A 635 -7.61 5.42 -18.35
C PRO A 635 -7.44 4.27 -17.34
N ASN A 636 -7.05 4.72 -16.09
CA ASN A 636 -7.01 3.74 -14.98
C ASN A 636 -8.10 4.05 -13.95
N VAL A 637 -8.05 3.28 -12.87
CA VAL A 637 -9.14 3.31 -11.87
C VAL A 637 -9.28 4.73 -11.30
N ASP A 638 -8.21 5.56 -11.18
CA ASP A 638 -8.24 6.87 -10.49
C ASP A 638 -8.92 7.93 -11.37
N ALA A 639 -9.07 7.60 -12.68
CA ALA A 639 -9.72 8.58 -13.59
C ALA A 639 -11.23 8.64 -13.35
N HIS A 640 -11.71 7.71 -12.51
CA HIS A 640 -13.19 7.65 -12.43
C HIS A 640 -13.64 7.73 -10.96
N SER A 641 -12.87 7.28 -10.00
CA SER A 641 -13.31 7.04 -8.60
C SER A 641 -13.69 8.35 -7.91
N GLY A 642 -13.05 9.48 -8.24
CA GLY A 642 -13.32 10.79 -7.58
C GLY A 642 -14.75 11.27 -7.83
N VAL A 643 -15.22 11.08 -9.11
CA VAL A 643 -16.55 11.64 -9.46
C VAL A 643 -17.66 10.81 -8.80
N LEU A 644 -17.31 9.50 -8.60
CA LEU A 644 -18.33 8.68 -7.91
C LEU A 644 -18.45 9.11 -6.44
N LEU A 645 -17.23 9.31 -5.79
CA LEU A 645 -17.28 9.72 -4.36
C LEU A 645 -17.90 11.10 -4.23
N ASN A 646 -17.58 11.96 -5.16
CA ASN A 646 -18.09 13.35 -5.10
C ASN A 646 -19.63 13.36 -5.27
N HIS A 647 -20.12 12.55 -6.09
CA HIS A 647 -21.58 12.53 -6.36
C HIS A 647 -22.37 12.15 -5.10
N PHE A 648 -21.70 11.34 -4.35
CA PHE A 648 -22.51 10.81 -3.23
C PHE A 648 -22.19 11.56 -1.94
N GLY A 649 -21.46 12.75 -2.08
CA GLY A 649 -21.41 13.71 -0.94
C GLY A 649 -20.03 13.67 -0.26
N LEU A 650 -19.11 12.63 -0.68
CA LEU A 650 -17.71 12.66 -0.18
C LEU A 650 -16.84 13.52 -1.11
N THR A 651 -16.97 14.79 -0.78
CA THR A 651 -16.38 15.76 -1.73
C THR A 651 -14.97 16.17 -1.27
N GLU A 652 -14.58 15.67 -0.01
CA GLU A 652 -13.27 16.10 0.53
C GLU A 652 -12.15 15.23 -0.07
N ALA A 653 -11.63 15.63 -1.26
CA ALA A 653 -10.64 14.85 -2.06
C ALA A 653 -9.37 14.58 -1.24
N ARG A 654 -9.07 15.49 -0.25
CA ARG A 654 -7.85 15.31 0.57
C ARG A 654 -7.96 14.07 1.46
N TYR A 655 -9.15 13.52 1.58
CA TYR A 655 -9.38 12.35 2.47
C TYR A 655 -9.36 11.06 1.64
N PHE A 656 -9.37 11.13 0.29
CA PHE A 656 -9.57 9.95 -0.58
C PHE A 656 -8.43 8.95 -0.37
N THR A 657 -7.24 9.38 0.03
CA THR A 657 -6.12 8.43 0.17
C THR A 657 -6.29 7.58 1.44
N VAL A 658 -7.00 8.08 2.45
CA VAL A 658 -7.30 7.24 3.63
C VAL A 658 -8.21 6.08 3.24
N LEU A 659 -9.14 6.34 2.22
CA LEU A 659 -10.01 5.24 1.73
C LEU A 659 -9.18 4.20 0.98
N PHE A 660 -8.21 4.78 0.27
CA PHE A 660 -7.28 3.88 -0.44
C PHE A 660 -6.50 2.99 0.54
N GLY A 661 -6.00 3.53 1.64
CA GLY A 661 -5.24 2.78 2.68
C GLY A 661 -6.09 1.69 3.34
N VAL A 662 -7.34 1.93 3.61
CA VAL A 662 -8.21 0.92 4.25
C VAL A 662 -8.40 -0.27 3.29
N SER A 663 -8.54 0.04 2.03
CA SER A 663 -8.74 -1.05 1.06
C SER A 663 -7.46 -1.87 0.88
N ARG A 664 -6.33 -1.15 0.88
CA ARG A 664 -5.03 -1.80 0.59
C ARG A 664 -4.58 -2.66 1.77
N SER A 665 -5.15 -2.52 2.89
CA SER A 665 -4.75 -3.32 4.08
C SER A 665 -5.09 -4.80 3.89
N ILE A 666 -6.12 -5.12 2.97
CA ILE A 666 -6.55 -6.53 2.77
C ILE A 666 -5.47 -7.26 1.96
N GLY A 667 -5.01 -6.62 0.96
CA GLY A 667 -3.94 -7.27 0.14
C GLY A 667 -2.62 -7.38 0.90
N ILE A 668 -2.17 -6.22 1.54
CA ILE A 668 -0.87 -6.23 2.27
C ILE A 668 -0.94 -7.20 3.46
N GLY A 669 -2.12 -7.15 4.16
CA GLY A 669 -2.26 -8.06 5.32
C GLY A 669 -2.22 -9.53 4.90
N SER A 670 -2.86 -9.83 3.76
CA SER A 670 -2.89 -11.23 3.30
C SER A 670 -1.48 -11.72 2.92
N GLN A 671 -0.76 -10.85 2.24
CA GLN A 671 0.60 -11.25 1.81
C GLN A 671 1.54 -11.36 3.03
N LEU A 672 1.38 -10.48 3.98
CA LEU A 672 2.25 -10.57 5.16
C LEU A 672 2.06 -11.90 5.90
N VAL A 673 0.74 -12.37 5.89
CA VAL A 673 0.53 -13.70 6.52
C VAL A 673 1.29 -14.77 5.75
N TRP A 674 1.26 -14.68 4.41
CA TRP A 674 1.97 -15.72 3.62
C TRP A 674 3.49 -15.51 3.68
N ASP A 675 3.90 -14.21 3.83
CA ASP A 675 5.35 -14.00 4.00
C ASP A 675 5.89 -14.82 5.18
N ARG A 676 5.12 -14.83 6.27
CA ARG A 676 5.62 -15.56 7.48
C ARG A 676 5.36 -17.06 7.35
N ALA A 677 4.22 -17.35 6.67
CA ALA A 677 3.92 -18.79 6.52
C ALA A 677 4.96 -19.46 5.63
N LEU A 678 5.48 -18.69 4.67
CA LEU A 678 6.45 -19.31 3.74
C LEU A 678 7.87 -19.13 4.26
N GLY A 679 8.00 -18.35 5.31
CA GLY A 679 9.34 -18.15 5.91
C GLY A 679 10.25 -17.34 4.97
N LEU A 680 9.64 -16.31 4.33
CA LEU A 680 10.51 -15.53 3.44
C LEU A 680 11.56 -14.75 4.24
N PRO A 681 12.75 -14.58 3.68
CA PRO A 681 13.87 -14.00 4.42
C PRO A 681 13.84 -12.47 4.40
N LEU A 682 14.78 -11.92 5.14
CA LEU A 682 14.98 -10.46 5.12
C LEU A 682 15.31 -9.97 3.70
N GLU A 683 14.49 -8.90 3.32
CA GLU A 683 14.86 -8.26 2.05
C GLU A 683 16.11 -7.38 2.20
N ARG A 684 17.15 -7.70 1.26
CA ARG A 684 18.43 -6.99 1.50
C ARG A 684 19.18 -6.86 0.17
N PRO A 685 18.70 -5.99 -0.74
CA PRO A 685 19.44 -5.80 -1.99
C PRO A 685 20.78 -5.08 -1.75
N LYS A 686 21.72 -5.24 -2.78
CA LYS A 686 22.98 -4.48 -2.65
C LYS A 686 22.82 -3.07 -3.21
N SER A 687 23.51 -2.15 -2.47
CA SER A 687 23.50 -0.79 -3.04
C SER A 687 24.87 -0.46 -3.65
N VAL A 688 24.81 0.38 -4.71
CA VAL A 688 26.09 0.82 -5.31
C VAL A 688 26.06 2.35 -5.43
N THR A 689 27.40 2.92 -5.58
CA THR A 689 27.48 4.40 -5.78
C THR A 689 27.76 4.69 -7.27
N MET A 690 27.60 6.01 -7.64
CA MET A 690 27.88 6.40 -9.05
C MET A 690 29.35 6.13 -9.39
N ASP A 691 30.19 6.35 -8.42
CA ASP A 691 31.62 6.06 -8.68
C ASP A 691 31.84 4.57 -8.96
N TRP A 692 31.20 3.84 -8.12
CA TRP A 692 31.33 2.37 -8.37
C TRP A 692 30.86 2.02 -9.78
N LEU A 693 29.69 2.58 -10.22
CA LEU A 693 29.13 2.23 -11.55
C LEU A 693 30.07 2.69 -12.65
N GLU A 694 30.63 3.89 -12.49
CA GLU A 694 31.55 4.40 -13.53
C GLU A 694 32.79 3.50 -13.64
N ASN A 695 33.24 3.19 -12.46
CA ASN A 695 34.44 2.31 -12.49
C ASN A 695 34.12 0.94 -13.10
N TYR A 696 32.95 0.47 -12.68
CA TYR A 696 32.56 -0.84 -13.25
C TYR A 696 32.47 -0.75 -14.78
N CYS A 697 31.86 0.31 -15.29
CA CYS A 697 31.64 0.43 -16.75
C CYS A 697 32.97 0.62 -17.48
N LYS A 698 33.92 1.27 -16.82
CA LYS A 698 35.25 1.44 -17.47
C LYS A 698 35.97 0.10 -17.61
N ASN A 699 35.68 -0.74 -16.66
CA ASN A 699 36.43 -2.02 -16.65
C ASN A 699 35.76 -3.04 -17.58
N VAL A 700 34.45 -2.86 -17.87
CA VAL A 700 33.71 -3.83 -18.71
C VAL A 700 33.72 -3.32 -20.16
N ALA A 701 33.92 -1.89 -20.44
CA ALA A 701 34.09 -1.39 -21.82
C ALA A 701 35.45 -1.81 -22.40
#